data_AF-A0A5C5WWM5-F1
#
_entry.id   AF-A0A5C5WWM5-F1
#
_cell.length_a   1.000
_cell.length_b   1.000
_cell.length_c   1.000
_cell.angle_alpha   90.00
_cell.angle_beta   90.00
_cell.angle_gamma   90.00
#
_symmetry.space_group_name_H-M   'P 1'
#
loop_
_entity.id
_entity.type
_entity.pdbx_description
1 polymer ?
#
loop_
_entity_poly.entity_id
_entity_poly.type
_entity_poly.pdbx_seq_one_letter_code
_entity_poly.pdbx_strand_id
1 'polypeptide(L)'
;MFDPLHKWLGIPPSEQPPHHYRLLGVTLFESDPDVIDSAADRQLSFLHELTGGEHGEAAEQLSNQVSLARLCLLNADKKAAYDEVLRRRRSKESSSELGPQPTAALQPTIPVNQLAAKQGTTGHPTGAAPTAPVLRPGPVEPKSPVRVQSRIAANAKRRRKTSSPFWMISAIAGIIAILMIFMAVREGHLKLDYSWITGTADPEGPSPATQPSVAETDSAPSTVPSMASNTPVVAAAPTSRQPSGQPNNRPTQSQRSTDRDDADNNRESSGAKAPVPKQRSLADLLKPPSPELVAAKPSIVRSPLPSAAELNEKLEVVNEVYGNELRGATKSNDPEVKIATARQLFRDGEQTSKDPVGRFAMWRYSRDLFTQAGSVADALATSDAISRFYEGYDRLSENLDVIRSLVSSDREWQSPADLVETVEAFVDEANQANRYELSVAAASAVLDSIGDGWSTKDRDLLNDLKKEASEADTQYSAFRDAVKAWSSSKRGTPKNQAASGEIGRFLVVARGDWDEAKLYFSMGDNRLLARAAELDLKQSQTDTAQREVADAWVIAVEGSRDAELREAVLNRAVSLIEAAISNLEGLEKGIAEKRLREVTKLLEDHRAHFPATSFVESQPTTFRSPGRILDNRRWTSTASRSDSAKSVRQRLEVGMGSHPRGLGAAAAGVELAGVETLAIDGQASPPVMETIDSDSKFGLLIDYHTPGGYTKRVFVGFATKPDRTFSLGPPWGKEQDKPDIEDSLPPSNHYDLDLNRWAPDTWDRRCWVTLFMQNCGYGRQAEASLSW
;
A
#
# COMPACT_ATOMS: atom_id res chain seq x y z
N MET A 1 -41.94 -17.99 7.14
CA MET A 1 -40.49 -18.05 7.39
C MET A 1 -40.29 -18.27 8.88
N PHE A 2 -39.43 -19.20 9.28
CA PHE A 2 -39.05 -19.40 10.67
C PHE A 2 -37.90 -18.45 11.02
N ASP A 3 -37.98 -17.78 12.17
CA ASP A 3 -36.94 -16.90 12.69
C ASP A 3 -36.34 -17.55 13.95
N PRO A 4 -35.17 -18.19 13.86
CA PRO A 4 -34.56 -18.87 15.01
C PRO A 4 -34.12 -17.90 16.11
N LEU A 5 -33.67 -16.69 15.76
CA LEU A 5 -33.21 -15.70 16.73
C LEU A 5 -34.36 -15.19 17.60
N HIS A 6 -35.51 -14.91 16.99
CA HIS A 6 -36.72 -14.51 17.72
C HIS A 6 -37.38 -15.69 18.44
N LYS A 7 -37.43 -16.89 17.82
CA LYS A 7 -38.16 -18.04 18.39
C LYS A 7 -37.40 -18.82 19.46
N TRP A 8 -36.06 -18.81 19.45
CA TRP A 8 -35.25 -19.53 20.43
C TRP A 8 -34.48 -18.62 21.39
N LEU A 9 -34.01 -17.44 20.95
CA LEU A 9 -33.23 -16.51 21.79
C LEU A 9 -34.02 -15.28 22.28
N GLY A 10 -35.27 -15.10 21.83
CA GLY A 10 -36.06 -13.92 22.16
C GLY A 10 -35.44 -12.61 21.65
N ILE A 11 -34.75 -12.66 20.51
CA ILE A 11 -34.14 -11.50 19.84
C ILE A 11 -35.08 -11.05 18.71
N PRO A 12 -35.90 -10.00 18.91
CA PRO A 12 -36.86 -9.55 17.90
C PRO A 12 -36.16 -9.00 16.65
N PRO A 13 -36.81 -8.99 15.47
CA PRO A 13 -36.20 -8.48 14.22
C PRO A 13 -35.65 -7.04 14.29
N SER A 14 -36.15 -6.21 15.21
CA SER A 14 -35.63 -4.85 15.47
C SER A 14 -34.25 -4.83 16.17
N GLU A 15 -33.79 -5.97 16.70
CA GLU A 15 -32.49 -6.15 17.35
C GLU A 15 -31.56 -7.08 16.54
N GLN A 16 -31.93 -7.40 15.30
CA GLN A 16 -31.14 -8.24 14.39
C GLN A 16 -30.35 -7.37 13.39
N PRO A 17 -29.08 -7.68 13.08
CA PRO A 17 -28.28 -8.79 13.62
C PRO A 17 -27.76 -8.52 15.05
N PRO A 18 -27.84 -9.50 15.98
CA PRO A 18 -27.45 -9.29 17.37
C PRO A 18 -25.93 -9.20 17.58
N HIS A 19 -25.52 -8.38 18.55
CA HIS A 19 -24.15 -8.40 19.07
C HIS A 19 -23.92 -9.60 20.01
N HIS A 20 -22.65 -10.00 20.22
CA HIS A 20 -22.29 -11.23 20.94
C HIS A 20 -22.89 -11.31 22.36
N TYR A 21 -22.87 -10.24 23.14
CA TYR A 21 -23.51 -10.20 24.46
C TYR A 21 -25.03 -10.50 24.41
N ARG A 22 -25.74 -10.05 23.35
CA ARG A 22 -27.18 -10.30 23.19
C ARG A 22 -27.45 -11.74 22.76
N LEU A 23 -26.56 -12.32 21.94
CA LEU A 23 -26.59 -13.71 21.52
C LEU A 23 -26.38 -14.69 22.70
N LEU A 24 -25.54 -14.33 23.67
CA LEU A 24 -25.35 -15.09 24.92
C LEU A 24 -26.40 -14.75 26.01
N GLY A 25 -27.26 -13.75 25.81
CA GLY A 25 -28.24 -13.31 26.81
C GLY A 25 -27.65 -12.69 28.07
N VAL A 26 -26.44 -12.11 28.00
CA VAL A 26 -25.73 -11.47 29.13
C VAL A 26 -25.80 -9.94 29.07
N THR A 27 -25.29 -9.26 30.10
CA THR A 27 -25.22 -7.79 30.12
C THR A 27 -24.27 -7.26 29.02
N LEU A 28 -24.55 -6.06 28.51
CA LEU A 28 -23.67 -5.42 27.53
C LEU A 28 -22.35 -5.00 28.19
N PHE A 29 -21.23 -5.45 27.63
CA PHE A 29 -19.89 -5.28 28.22
C PHE A 29 -19.70 -6.05 29.54
N GLU A 30 -20.41 -7.18 29.71
CA GLU A 30 -20.17 -8.12 30.81
C GLU A 30 -18.66 -8.37 30.99
N SER A 31 -18.21 -8.38 32.23
CA SER A 31 -16.78 -8.35 32.58
C SER A 31 -16.32 -9.59 33.34
N ASP A 32 -17.25 -10.38 33.86
CA ASP A 32 -16.97 -11.66 34.52
C ASP A 32 -16.89 -12.80 33.49
N PRO A 33 -15.73 -13.49 33.34
CA PRO A 33 -15.58 -14.60 32.41
C PRO A 33 -16.48 -15.79 32.75
N ASP A 34 -16.70 -16.10 34.04
CA ASP A 34 -17.46 -17.27 34.47
C ASP A 34 -18.95 -17.09 34.13
N VAL A 35 -19.44 -15.84 34.16
CA VAL A 35 -20.80 -15.46 33.72
C VAL A 35 -20.94 -15.61 32.20
N ILE A 36 -19.94 -15.19 31.43
CA ILE A 36 -19.92 -15.32 29.95
C ILE A 36 -19.90 -16.80 29.55
N ASP A 37 -19.07 -17.62 30.22
CA ASP A 37 -18.91 -19.04 29.94
C ASP A 37 -20.20 -19.82 30.31
N SER A 38 -20.72 -19.60 31.52
CA SER A 38 -21.98 -20.18 32.00
C SER A 38 -23.21 -19.74 31.19
N ALA A 39 -23.15 -18.62 30.48
CA ALA A 39 -24.20 -18.20 29.56
C ALA A 39 -24.08 -18.90 28.21
N ALA A 40 -22.87 -19.01 27.67
CA ALA A 40 -22.62 -19.77 26.45
C ALA A 40 -22.99 -21.25 26.61
N ASP A 41 -22.60 -21.91 27.70
CA ASP A 41 -22.91 -23.35 27.88
C ASP A 41 -24.41 -23.64 28.02
N ARG A 42 -25.17 -22.79 28.72
CA ARG A 42 -26.64 -22.89 28.73
C ARG A 42 -27.22 -22.76 27.33
N GLN A 43 -26.69 -21.83 26.54
CA GLN A 43 -27.22 -21.53 25.22
C GLN A 43 -26.85 -22.60 24.17
N LEU A 44 -25.64 -23.14 24.25
CA LEU A 44 -25.19 -24.28 23.43
C LEU A 44 -25.98 -25.54 23.77
N SER A 45 -26.19 -25.85 25.06
CA SER A 45 -26.95 -27.02 25.51
C SER A 45 -28.37 -27.03 24.93
N PHE A 46 -29.09 -25.91 25.04
CA PHE A 46 -30.43 -25.76 24.49
C PHE A 46 -30.48 -25.90 22.96
N LEU A 47 -29.47 -25.37 22.25
CA LEU A 47 -29.39 -25.51 20.79
C LEU A 47 -29.04 -26.94 20.37
N HIS A 48 -28.20 -27.65 21.12
CA HIS A 48 -27.92 -29.06 20.88
C HIS A 48 -29.17 -29.95 21.04
N GLU A 49 -30.02 -29.70 22.04
CA GLU A 49 -31.34 -30.38 22.15
C GLU A 49 -32.22 -30.17 20.90
N LEU A 50 -32.08 -29.01 20.22
CA LEU A 50 -32.84 -28.66 19.02
C LEU A 50 -32.24 -29.19 17.71
N THR A 51 -30.95 -29.57 17.68
CA THR A 51 -30.29 -30.09 16.45
C THR A 51 -30.93 -31.37 15.90
N GLY A 52 -31.65 -32.15 16.72
CA GLY A 52 -32.41 -33.33 16.29
C GLY A 52 -33.80 -33.06 15.71
N GLY A 53 -34.25 -31.80 15.62
CA GLY A 53 -35.61 -31.42 15.22
C GLY A 53 -35.77 -30.97 13.76
N GLU A 54 -37.00 -30.57 13.40
CA GLU A 54 -37.40 -30.08 12.05
C GLU A 54 -36.55 -28.88 11.56
N HIS A 55 -35.89 -28.17 12.46
CA HIS A 55 -35.04 -27.01 12.14
C HIS A 55 -33.59 -27.21 12.61
N GLY A 56 -33.11 -28.46 12.66
CA GLY A 56 -31.81 -28.82 13.22
C GLY A 56 -30.62 -28.07 12.62
N GLU A 57 -30.62 -27.83 11.30
CA GLU A 57 -29.60 -27.03 10.62
C GLU A 57 -29.53 -25.59 11.16
N ALA A 58 -30.69 -24.95 11.42
CA ALA A 58 -30.74 -23.60 11.99
C ALA A 58 -30.25 -23.59 13.45
N ALA A 59 -30.44 -24.69 14.20
CA ALA A 59 -29.92 -24.82 15.56
C ALA A 59 -28.39 -25.03 15.55
N GLU A 60 -27.85 -25.78 14.59
CA GLU A 60 -26.40 -25.95 14.38
C GLU A 60 -25.73 -24.63 13.96
N GLN A 61 -26.27 -23.94 12.96
CA GLN A 61 -25.80 -22.61 12.54
C GLN A 61 -25.77 -21.62 13.71
N LEU A 62 -26.79 -21.64 14.58
CA LEU A 62 -26.86 -20.77 15.74
C LEU A 62 -25.91 -21.19 16.87
N SER A 63 -25.70 -22.49 17.08
CA SER A 63 -24.71 -23.02 18.03
C SER A 63 -23.28 -22.61 17.64
N ASN A 64 -22.98 -22.59 16.33
CA ASN A 64 -21.72 -22.08 15.80
C ASN A 64 -21.54 -20.57 16.09
N GLN A 65 -22.59 -19.76 15.92
CA GLN A 65 -22.54 -18.32 16.26
C GLN A 65 -22.31 -18.10 17.78
N VAL A 66 -22.98 -18.87 18.63
CA VAL A 66 -22.81 -18.84 20.10
C VAL A 66 -21.38 -19.26 20.50
N SER A 67 -20.82 -20.25 19.82
CA SER A 67 -19.42 -20.69 20.01
C SER A 67 -18.42 -19.61 19.61
N LEU A 68 -18.64 -18.90 18.50
CA LEU A 68 -17.83 -17.74 18.10
C LEU A 68 -17.94 -16.58 19.11
N ALA A 69 -19.13 -16.31 19.63
CA ALA A 69 -19.34 -15.32 20.69
C ALA A 69 -18.58 -15.68 21.98
N ARG A 70 -18.61 -16.94 22.42
CA ARG A 70 -17.82 -17.47 23.56
C ARG A 70 -16.32 -17.26 23.34
N LEU A 71 -15.79 -17.70 22.19
CA LEU A 71 -14.37 -17.57 21.83
C LEU A 71 -13.87 -16.13 21.67
N CYS A 72 -14.78 -15.20 21.35
CA CYS A 72 -14.49 -13.77 21.26
C CYS A 72 -14.47 -13.11 22.64
N LEU A 73 -15.50 -13.37 23.47
CA LEU A 73 -15.72 -12.66 24.73
C LEU A 73 -14.90 -13.19 25.92
N LEU A 74 -14.44 -14.44 25.90
CA LEU A 74 -13.54 -14.99 26.93
C LEU A 74 -12.06 -14.68 26.71
N ASN A 75 -11.67 -14.27 25.50
CA ASN A 75 -10.31 -13.85 25.21
C ASN A 75 -10.18 -12.34 25.44
N ALA A 76 -9.34 -11.93 26.41
CA ALA A 76 -9.24 -10.54 26.85
C ALA A 76 -8.94 -9.54 25.71
N ASP A 77 -8.01 -9.86 24.81
CA ASP A 77 -7.63 -8.98 23.70
C ASP A 77 -8.73 -8.86 22.64
N LYS A 78 -9.35 -9.99 22.26
CA LYS A 78 -10.49 -10.01 21.33
C LYS A 78 -11.69 -9.27 21.91
N LYS A 79 -12.02 -9.50 23.19
CA LYS A 79 -13.07 -8.79 23.93
C LYS A 79 -12.80 -7.29 23.95
N ALA A 80 -11.59 -6.85 24.27
CA ALA A 80 -11.23 -5.44 24.30
C ALA A 80 -11.39 -4.76 22.93
N ALA A 81 -10.93 -5.40 21.86
CA ALA A 81 -11.11 -4.91 20.48
C ALA A 81 -12.58 -4.89 20.05
N TYR A 82 -13.33 -5.95 20.36
CA TYR A 82 -14.77 -6.06 20.07
C TYR A 82 -15.59 -4.98 20.80
N ASP A 83 -15.32 -4.79 22.08
CA ASP A 83 -16.00 -3.80 22.91
C ASP A 83 -15.76 -2.38 22.41
N GLU A 84 -14.56 -2.07 21.92
CA GLU A 84 -14.23 -0.77 21.34
C GLU A 84 -14.99 -0.51 20.02
N VAL A 85 -15.11 -1.52 19.15
CA VAL A 85 -15.97 -1.43 17.94
C VAL A 85 -17.44 -1.21 18.34
N LEU A 86 -17.93 -1.92 19.35
CA LEU A 86 -19.31 -1.86 19.79
C LEU A 86 -19.65 -0.52 20.48
N ARG A 87 -18.73 0.05 21.28
CA ARG A 87 -18.83 1.42 21.81
C ARG A 87 -18.90 2.45 20.69
N ARG A 88 -18.06 2.33 19.66
CA ARG A 88 -18.06 3.26 18.51
C ARG A 88 -19.38 3.20 17.74
N ARG A 89 -19.90 1.99 17.43
CA ARG A 89 -21.22 1.83 16.79
C ARG A 89 -22.33 2.49 17.60
N ARG A 90 -22.43 2.18 18.90
CA ARG A 90 -23.45 2.77 19.78
C ARG A 90 -23.33 4.28 19.94
N SER A 91 -22.12 4.84 19.92
CA SER A 91 -21.93 6.31 19.94
C SER A 91 -22.47 6.99 18.67
N LYS A 92 -22.33 6.33 17.51
CA LYS A 92 -22.87 6.79 16.22
C LYS A 92 -24.40 6.69 16.20
N GLU A 93 -24.96 5.57 16.67
CA GLU A 93 -26.41 5.36 16.82
C GLU A 93 -27.03 6.38 17.78
N SER A 94 -26.47 6.59 18.97
CA SER A 94 -26.99 7.60 19.93
C SER A 94 -26.89 9.04 19.42
N SER A 95 -25.95 9.33 18.49
CA SER A 95 -25.89 10.62 17.80
C SER A 95 -26.92 10.77 16.67
N SER A 96 -27.61 9.69 16.29
CA SER A 96 -28.59 9.64 15.21
C SER A 96 -30.05 9.56 15.70
N GLU A 97 -30.31 9.15 16.94
CA GLU A 97 -31.68 9.06 17.50
C GLU A 97 -32.26 10.40 17.96
N LEU A 98 -31.44 11.46 18.10
CA LEU A 98 -31.90 12.82 18.41
C LEU A 98 -32.34 13.58 17.13
N GLY A 99 -33.20 12.94 16.34
CA GLY A 99 -33.93 13.51 15.20
C GLY A 99 -35.45 13.46 15.44
N PRO A 100 -36.25 14.40 14.89
CA PRO A 100 -37.65 14.56 15.28
C PRO A 100 -38.57 13.45 14.77
N GLN A 101 -39.40 12.90 15.65
CA GLN A 101 -40.46 11.95 15.27
C GLN A 101 -41.55 12.63 14.40
N PRO A 102 -42.08 11.94 13.38
CA PRO A 102 -43.17 12.46 12.55
C PRO A 102 -44.51 12.39 13.28
N THR A 103 -45.12 13.54 13.56
CA THR A 103 -46.50 13.63 14.06
C THR A 103 -47.48 13.74 12.88
N ALA A 104 -48.63 13.07 12.96
CA ALA A 104 -49.55 12.87 11.84
C ALA A 104 -50.33 14.14 11.40
N ALA A 105 -50.89 14.06 10.19
CA ALA A 105 -51.49 15.14 9.43
C ALA A 105 -52.76 15.78 10.04
N LEU A 106 -53.03 17.05 9.70
CA LEU A 106 -54.39 17.62 9.63
C LEU A 106 -54.49 18.87 8.71
N GLN A 107 -54.86 18.61 7.43
CA GLN A 107 -55.62 19.46 6.48
C GLN A 107 -55.19 20.93 6.13
N PRO A 108 -55.64 21.47 4.97
CA PRO A 108 -55.17 22.76 4.45
C PRO A 108 -56.12 23.94 4.69
N THR A 109 -55.57 25.16 4.77
CA THR A 109 -56.33 26.42 4.67
C THR A 109 -55.62 27.45 3.80
N ILE A 110 -56.31 27.91 2.76
CA ILE A 110 -55.93 29.08 1.95
C ILE A 110 -56.52 30.34 2.60
N PRO A 111 -55.78 31.46 2.60
CA PRO A 111 -56.42 32.76 2.36
C PRO A 111 -55.81 33.46 1.14
N VAL A 112 -56.66 33.79 0.18
CA VAL A 112 -56.34 34.72 -0.91
C VAL A 112 -56.33 36.14 -0.34
N ASN A 113 -55.37 36.98 -0.75
CA ASN A 113 -55.71 38.38 -0.97
C ASN A 113 -54.91 39.00 -2.14
N GLN A 114 -55.44 40.09 -2.68
CA GLN A 114 -55.17 40.57 -4.03
C GLN A 114 -54.54 41.97 -4.11
N LEU A 115 -53.96 42.23 -5.29
CA LEU A 115 -53.82 43.53 -5.97
C LEU A 115 -53.29 44.75 -5.18
N ALA A 116 -52.15 45.25 -5.64
CA ALA A 116 -52.00 46.67 -5.93
C ALA A 116 -51.18 46.85 -7.22
N ALA A 117 -51.79 47.36 -8.29
CA ALA A 117 -51.13 47.55 -9.58
C ALA A 117 -50.70 49.01 -9.78
N LYS A 118 -49.57 49.21 -10.47
CA LYS A 118 -49.29 50.44 -11.23
C LYS A 118 -48.66 50.10 -12.57
N GLN A 119 -49.44 50.23 -13.64
CA GLN A 119 -48.95 50.28 -15.02
C GLN A 119 -48.65 51.73 -15.41
N GLY A 120 -47.82 51.91 -16.44
CA GLY A 120 -47.66 53.16 -17.17
C GLY A 120 -46.20 53.64 -17.31
N THR A 121 -45.73 54.08 -18.48
CA THR A 121 -46.35 54.02 -19.82
C THR A 121 -45.26 54.16 -20.91
N THR A 122 -45.45 53.50 -22.06
CA THR A 122 -44.91 53.80 -23.42
C THR A 122 -43.65 54.69 -23.58
N GLY A 123 -42.61 54.16 -24.23
CA GLY A 123 -41.41 54.93 -24.61
C GLY A 123 -40.52 54.29 -25.69
N HIS A 124 -41.03 54.19 -26.92
CA HIS A 124 -40.20 54.05 -28.14
C HIS A 124 -40.39 55.36 -28.95
N PRO A 125 -39.38 55.88 -29.69
CA PRO A 125 -38.96 55.19 -30.92
C PRO A 125 -37.49 55.41 -31.40
N THR A 126 -37.19 54.79 -32.54
CA THR A 126 -36.21 55.17 -33.58
C THR A 126 -34.72 55.23 -33.21
N GLY A 127 -34.01 54.21 -33.69
CA GLY A 127 -32.56 54.06 -33.65
C GLY A 127 -31.72 55.06 -34.46
N ALA A 128 -30.41 54.93 -34.27
CA ALA A 128 -29.36 55.38 -35.16
C ALA A 128 -28.15 54.42 -35.03
N ALA A 129 -27.49 54.10 -36.14
CA ALA A 129 -26.15 53.51 -36.12
C ALA A 129 -25.08 54.63 -36.14
N PRO A 130 -23.85 54.36 -35.68
CA PRO A 130 -22.77 54.39 -36.67
C PRO A 130 -21.65 53.36 -36.47
N THR A 131 -21.32 52.68 -37.58
CA THR A 131 -19.98 52.56 -38.16
C THR A 131 -18.77 52.35 -37.23
N ALA A 132 -18.24 51.13 -37.19
CA ALA A 132 -16.86 50.85 -36.77
C ALA A 132 -15.86 51.05 -37.94
N PRO A 133 -14.66 51.62 -37.72
CA PRO A 133 -13.63 51.76 -38.75
C PRO A 133 -12.79 50.48 -38.91
N VAL A 134 -12.68 49.97 -40.14
CA VAL A 134 -11.77 48.86 -40.49
C VAL A 134 -10.37 49.40 -40.75
N LEU A 135 -9.37 48.90 -40.00
CA LEU A 135 -7.95 49.10 -40.30
C LEU A 135 -7.36 47.83 -40.92
N ARG A 136 -6.80 47.96 -42.13
CA ARG A 136 -6.02 46.91 -42.81
C ARG A 136 -4.57 46.97 -42.34
N PRO A 137 -3.92 45.84 -42.01
CA PRO A 137 -2.47 45.82 -41.86
C PRO A 137 -1.77 45.88 -43.23
N GLY A 138 -0.72 46.69 -43.33
CA GLY A 138 0.25 46.64 -44.42
C GLY A 138 1.41 45.67 -44.10
N PRO A 139 2.16 45.18 -45.12
CA PRO A 139 3.17 44.15 -44.92
C PRO A 139 4.47 44.69 -44.31
N VAL A 140 5.16 43.83 -43.54
CA VAL A 140 6.54 44.02 -43.10
C VAL A 140 7.29 42.71 -43.33
N GLU A 141 8.42 42.77 -44.03
CA GLU A 141 9.24 41.60 -44.37
C GLU A 141 10.04 41.05 -43.16
N PRO A 142 10.38 39.74 -43.16
CA PRO A 142 11.04 39.10 -42.02
C PRO A 142 12.52 39.51 -41.88
N LYS A 143 12.98 39.63 -40.64
CA LYS A 143 14.42 39.71 -40.31
C LYS A 143 14.85 38.46 -39.55
N SER A 144 15.92 37.83 -40.05
CA SER A 144 16.50 36.58 -39.55
C SER A 144 17.09 36.72 -38.11
N PRO A 145 17.24 35.62 -37.35
CA PRO A 145 17.40 35.68 -35.90
C PRO A 145 18.79 36.13 -35.43
N VAL A 146 18.82 36.84 -34.30
CA VAL A 146 20.06 37.25 -33.62
C VAL A 146 20.64 36.09 -32.80
N ARG A 147 21.88 35.72 -33.12
CA ARG A 147 22.63 34.65 -32.46
C ARG A 147 23.29 35.16 -31.17
N VAL A 148 22.69 34.90 -30.01
CA VAL A 148 23.33 35.14 -28.71
C VAL A 148 24.31 34.02 -28.39
N GLN A 149 25.58 34.36 -28.12
CA GLN A 149 26.55 33.44 -27.52
C GLN A 149 26.68 33.71 -26.03
N SER A 150 26.49 32.70 -25.20
CA SER A 150 27.10 32.63 -23.86
C SER A 150 28.27 31.64 -23.90
N ARG A 151 29.35 31.95 -23.17
CA ARG A 151 30.52 31.08 -22.95
C ARG A 151 30.56 30.68 -21.46
N ILE A 152 31.58 29.90 -21.09
CA ILE A 152 31.86 29.27 -19.78
C ILE A 152 31.21 27.87 -19.72
N ALA A 153 31.94 26.76 -19.47
CA ALA A 153 33.39 26.57 -19.35
C ALA A 153 33.86 25.38 -20.20
N ALA A 154 35.15 25.36 -20.56
CA ALA A 154 35.74 24.21 -21.24
C ALA A 154 36.25 23.18 -20.22
N ASN A 155 36.01 21.89 -20.47
CA ASN A 155 36.80 20.83 -19.84
C ASN A 155 37.12 19.71 -20.85
N ALA A 156 38.24 19.02 -20.65
CA ALA A 156 39.01 18.44 -21.74
C ALA A 156 38.43 17.14 -22.35
N LYS A 157 38.35 17.09 -23.70
CA LYS A 157 38.33 15.81 -24.44
C LYS A 157 39.63 15.04 -24.16
N ARG A 158 39.58 14.01 -23.31
CA ARG A 158 40.71 13.08 -23.13
C ARG A 158 40.93 12.27 -24.41
N ARG A 159 42.01 12.57 -25.14
CA ARG A 159 42.55 11.69 -26.19
C ARG A 159 42.87 10.32 -25.58
N ARG A 160 42.53 9.22 -26.28
CA ARG A 160 43.09 7.89 -25.97
C ARG A 160 44.62 7.99 -25.99
N LYS A 161 45.26 7.66 -24.85
CA LYS A 161 46.72 7.67 -24.71
C LYS A 161 47.23 6.25 -24.98
N THR A 162 47.92 6.05 -26.09
CA THR A 162 48.60 4.78 -26.38
C THR A 162 49.69 4.53 -25.33
N SER A 163 49.66 3.36 -24.70
CA SER A 163 50.61 2.95 -23.67
C SER A 163 51.85 2.27 -24.28
N SER A 164 53.01 2.57 -23.71
CA SER A 164 54.30 1.94 -24.06
C SER A 164 54.32 0.46 -23.62
N PRO A 165 54.97 -0.46 -24.35
CA PRO A 165 54.85 -1.92 -24.17
C PRO A 165 55.60 -2.51 -22.95
N PHE A 166 55.65 -1.79 -21.82
CA PHE A 166 56.33 -2.26 -20.60
C PHE A 166 55.72 -3.54 -19.99
N TRP A 167 54.42 -3.77 -20.18
CA TRP A 167 53.70 -4.92 -19.59
C TRP A 167 54.18 -6.30 -20.10
N MET A 168 54.70 -6.37 -21.33
CA MET A 168 55.23 -7.62 -21.87
C MET A 168 56.51 -8.09 -21.15
N ILE A 169 57.31 -7.16 -20.59
CA ILE A 169 58.53 -7.49 -19.86
C ILE A 169 58.19 -8.18 -18.53
N SER A 170 57.16 -7.70 -17.83
CA SER A 170 56.64 -8.33 -16.60
C SER A 170 56.04 -9.71 -16.84
N ALA A 171 55.33 -9.92 -17.95
CA ALA A 171 54.75 -11.23 -18.29
C ALA A 171 55.84 -12.29 -18.53
N ILE A 172 56.90 -11.95 -19.27
CA ILE A 172 58.03 -12.85 -19.54
C ILE A 172 58.78 -13.21 -18.24
N ALA A 173 59.00 -12.24 -17.35
CA ALA A 173 59.63 -12.49 -16.04
C ALA A 173 58.83 -13.47 -15.17
N GLY A 174 57.49 -13.36 -15.15
CA GLY A 174 56.61 -14.29 -14.44
C GLY A 174 56.68 -15.73 -14.99
N ILE A 175 56.68 -15.88 -16.31
CA ILE A 175 56.81 -17.19 -16.97
C ILE A 175 58.16 -17.85 -16.65
N ILE A 176 59.25 -17.08 -16.64
CA ILE A 176 60.59 -17.57 -16.28
C ILE A 176 60.63 -18.00 -14.80
N ALA A 177 60.00 -17.27 -13.89
CA ALA A 177 59.91 -17.66 -12.48
C ALA A 177 59.15 -18.99 -12.29
N ILE A 178 58.01 -19.17 -12.98
CA ILE A 178 57.24 -20.42 -12.94
C ILE A 178 58.04 -21.59 -13.51
N LEU A 179 58.78 -21.39 -14.61
CA LEU A 179 59.67 -22.40 -15.17
C LEU A 179 60.81 -22.80 -14.21
N MET A 180 61.41 -21.84 -13.50
CA MET A 180 62.44 -22.14 -12.49
C MET A 180 61.87 -22.90 -11.28
N ILE A 181 60.65 -22.57 -10.82
CA ILE A 181 59.97 -23.34 -9.76
C ILE A 181 59.69 -24.78 -10.24
N PHE A 182 59.20 -24.94 -11.47
CA PHE A 182 58.94 -26.25 -12.06
C PHE A 182 60.23 -27.09 -12.21
N MET A 183 61.34 -26.49 -12.63
CA MET A 183 62.65 -27.14 -12.64
C MET A 183 63.13 -27.52 -11.24
N ALA A 184 63.03 -26.63 -10.25
CA ALA A 184 63.45 -26.90 -8.88
C ALA A 184 62.65 -28.05 -8.22
N VAL A 185 61.36 -28.19 -8.53
CA VAL A 185 60.55 -29.35 -8.13
C VAL A 185 61.00 -30.62 -8.88
N ARG A 186 61.17 -30.55 -10.21
CA ARG A 186 61.60 -31.68 -11.04
C ARG A 186 62.98 -32.23 -10.66
N GLU A 187 63.91 -31.37 -10.26
CA GLU A 187 65.27 -31.72 -9.85
C GLU A 187 65.37 -32.09 -8.36
N GLY A 188 64.25 -32.08 -7.63
CA GLY A 188 64.18 -32.49 -6.22
C GLY A 188 64.72 -31.47 -5.22
N HIS A 189 65.10 -30.27 -5.67
CA HIS A 189 65.57 -29.17 -4.84
C HIS A 189 64.44 -28.48 -4.04
N LEU A 190 63.18 -28.63 -4.46
CA LEU A 190 62.01 -28.09 -3.77
C LEU A 190 61.03 -29.21 -3.38
N LYS A 191 60.87 -29.44 -2.07
CA LYS A 191 59.85 -30.36 -1.52
C LYS A 191 58.64 -29.55 -1.06
N LEU A 192 57.46 -29.96 -1.53
CA LEU A 192 56.16 -29.41 -1.12
C LEU A 192 55.46 -30.43 -0.22
N ASP A 193 54.97 -29.99 0.94
CA ASP A 193 54.24 -30.83 1.88
C ASP A 193 52.73 -30.79 1.54
N TYR A 194 52.14 -31.97 1.35
CA TYR A 194 50.74 -32.17 0.97
C TYR A 194 49.92 -32.91 2.02
N SER A 195 50.42 -33.00 3.27
CA SER A 195 49.77 -33.68 4.40
C SER A 195 48.35 -33.18 4.73
N TRP A 196 47.95 -32.00 4.22
CA TRP A 196 46.58 -31.47 4.35
C TRP A 196 45.56 -32.05 3.35
N ILE A 197 45.99 -32.83 2.35
CA ILE A 197 45.11 -33.33 1.27
C ILE A 197 44.61 -34.77 1.50
N THR A 198 45.30 -35.59 2.30
CA THR A 198 44.97 -37.01 2.50
C THR A 198 44.56 -37.33 3.94
N GLY A 199 43.31 -36.99 4.30
CA GLY A 199 42.75 -37.32 5.61
C GLY A 199 42.14 -38.72 5.66
N THR A 200 42.86 -39.69 6.23
CA THR A 200 42.34 -41.04 6.56
C THR A 200 42.94 -41.56 7.87
N ALA A 201 42.09 -41.69 8.90
CA ALA A 201 42.28 -42.49 10.11
C ALA A 201 40.92 -43.16 10.35
N ASP A 202 40.82 -44.49 10.34
CA ASP A 202 40.96 -45.45 11.46
C ASP A 202 40.86 -46.89 10.86
N PRO A 203 40.90 -48.05 11.58
CA PRO A 203 40.71 -48.29 13.02
C PRO A 203 41.62 -49.38 13.69
N GLU A 204 41.45 -49.63 15.00
CA GLU A 204 41.08 -50.95 15.59
C GLU A 204 40.94 -50.90 17.14
N GLY A 205 40.48 -51.99 17.78
CA GLY A 205 39.99 -52.02 19.18
C GLY A 205 40.69 -53.01 20.17
N PRO A 206 39.95 -53.75 21.05
CA PRO A 206 39.85 -53.33 22.47
C PRO A 206 40.08 -54.42 23.55
N SER A 207 40.04 -54.00 24.84
CA SER A 207 39.88 -54.80 26.09
C SER A 207 41.08 -55.62 26.64
N PRO A 208 41.09 -56.08 27.93
CA PRO A 208 40.47 -55.52 29.16
C PRO A 208 41.29 -55.66 30.50
N ALA A 209 40.80 -55.00 31.56
CA ALA A 209 40.84 -55.36 33.01
C ALA A 209 42.14 -55.47 33.85
N THR A 210 42.13 -54.85 35.05
CA THR A 210 42.56 -55.41 36.37
C THR A 210 42.20 -54.46 37.54
N GLN A 211 41.74 -55.00 38.68
CA GLN A 211 41.70 -54.39 40.03
C GLN A 211 42.38 -55.38 41.02
N PRO A 212 43.00 -54.93 42.14
CA PRO A 212 42.31 -54.58 43.41
C PRO A 212 42.59 -53.12 43.85
N SER A 213 41.75 -52.41 44.63
CA SER A 213 41.32 -52.63 46.05
C SER A 213 42.51 -52.52 47.03
N VAL A 214 42.48 -51.86 48.19
CA VAL A 214 41.40 -51.45 49.14
C VAL A 214 41.73 -50.01 49.70
N ALA A 215 41.06 -49.28 50.61
CA ALA A 215 39.89 -49.43 51.50
C ALA A 215 39.34 -48.04 51.97
N GLU A 216 38.15 -48.05 52.60
CA GLU A 216 37.66 -47.21 53.76
C GLU A 216 37.73 -45.65 53.75
N THR A 217 36.76 -44.90 54.33
CA THR A 217 35.59 -45.28 55.18
C THR A 217 34.33 -44.40 54.94
N ASP A 218 33.20 -45.10 54.76
CA ASP A 218 31.84 -44.88 55.32
C ASP A 218 30.92 -43.62 55.14
N SER A 219 29.62 -43.95 55.19
CA SER A 219 28.47 -43.22 55.76
C SER A 219 27.91 -41.94 55.09
N ALA A 220 27.04 -42.20 54.11
CA ALA A 220 25.81 -41.45 53.83
C ALA A 220 24.67 -41.92 54.81
N PRO A 221 23.35 -41.57 54.72
CA PRO A 221 22.65 -40.86 53.63
C PRO A 221 21.52 -39.85 54.00
N SER A 222 21.10 -39.12 52.96
CA SER A 222 19.73 -38.69 52.57
C SER A 222 18.59 -38.56 53.60
N THR A 223 17.84 -37.45 53.53
CA THR A 223 16.51 -37.40 52.83
C THR A 223 15.92 -35.99 52.72
N VAL A 224 14.97 -35.81 51.79
CA VAL A 224 14.11 -34.62 51.62
C VAL A 224 12.78 -34.86 52.37
N PRO A 225 11.98 -33.81 52.70
CA PRO A 225 10.69 -33.70 52.03
C PRO A 225 10.18 -32.27 51.75
N SER A 226 9.00 -32.21 51.13
CA SER A 226 8.36 -31.05 50.48
C SER A 226 7.28 -30.34 51.34
N MET A 227 6.97 -29.11 50.92
CA MET A 227 5.65 -28.44 50.93
C MET A 227 4.99 -27.84 52.20
N ALA A 228 4.43 -26.65 51.94
CA ALA A 228 3.13 -26.12 52.38
C ALA A 228 2.91 -25.44 53.77
N SER A 229 2.64 -24.13 53.69
CA SER A 229 1.50 -23.39 54.27
C SER A 229 1.20 -23.42 55.78
N ASN A 230 1.24 -22.24 56.43
CA ASN A 230 0.25 -21.82 57.45
C ASN A 230 0.25 -20.30 57.71
N THR A 231 -0.94 -19.69 57.68
CA THR A 231 -1.35 -18.42 58.34
C THR A 231 -1.98 -18.77 59.73
N PRO A 232 -2.55 -17.86 60.59
CA PRO A 232 -3.04 -16.49 60.36
C PRO A 232 -2.94 -15.40 61.50
N VAL A 233 -3.09 -14.12 61.11
CA VAL A 233 -3.97 -13.06 61.72
C VAL A 233 -3.62 -12.31 63.06
N VAL A 234 -4.06 -11.01 63.11
CA VAL A 234 -3.97 -9.92 64.15
C VAL A 234 -2.56 -9.46 64.63
N ALA A 235 -2.27 -8.18 64.96
CA ALA A 235 -3.10 -6.98 65.21
C ALA A 235 -2.37 -5.61 65.02
N ALA A 236 -3.16 -4.52 65.10
CA ALA A 236 -2.81 -3.15 65.55
C ALA A 236 -2.00 -2.18 64.63
N ALA A 237 -2.73 -1.22 64.05
CA ALA A 237 -2.32 0.16 63.72
C ALA A 237 -3.11 1.12 64.68
N PRO A 238 -3.23 2.48 64.54
CA PRO A 238 -2.81 3.36 63.44
C PRO A 238 -2.35 4.82 63.78
N THR A 239 -2.12 5.62 62.72
CA THR A 239 -2.36 7.09 62.60
C THR A 239 -1.50 8.11 63.38
N SER A 240 -0.64 8.82 62.64
CA SER A 240 -0.47 10.29 62.70
C SER A 240 0.31 10.79 61.46
N ARG A 241 0.29 12.05 61.02
CA ARG A 241 -0.79 13.05 60.79
C ARG A 241 -0.17 14.20 59.96
N GLN A 242 -0.91 14.84 59.05
CA GLN A 242 -0.55 16.19 58.59
C GLN A 242 -0.82 17.22 59.69
N PRO A 243 -0.24 18.42 59.57
CA PRO A 243 -0.98 19.65 59.83
C PRO A 243 -1.07 20.53 58.58
N SER A 244 -2.22 21.16 58.39
CA SER A 244 -2.50 22.19 57.40
C SER A 244 -2.23 23.60 57.95
N GLY A 245 -2.12 24.61 57.09
CA GLY A 245 -1.89 25.99 57.51
C GLY A 245 -2.21 27.03 56.43
N GLN A 246 -3.37 27.66 56.55
CA GLN A 246 -3.74 28.90 55.86
C GLN A 246 -4.11 29.93 56.93
N PRO A 247 -3.79 31.22 56.74
CA PRO A 247 -4.83 32.22 56.91
C PRO A 247 -4.78 33.41 55.92
N ASN A 248 -5.89 34.16 55.90
CA ASN A 248 -6.14 35.34 55.06
C ASN A 248 -5.21 36.54 55.32
N ASN A 249 -4.96 37.38 54.30
CA ASN A 249 -5.66 38.67 54.21
C ASN A 249 -5.52 39.41 52.85
N ARG A 250 -6.57 40.17 52.51
CA ARG A 250 -6.70 41.20 51.44
C ARG A 250 -6.38 42.60 52.06
N PRO A 251 -6.52 43.78 51.40
CA PRO A 251 -7.14 44.14 50.10
C PRO A 251 -6.14 44.94 49.18
N THR A 252 -6.46 45.76 48.16
CA THR A 252 -7.71 46.47 47.75
C THR A 252 -7.67 46.95 46.29
N GLN A 253 -8.85 46.99 45.63
CA GLN A 253 -9.26 47.90 44.54
C GLN A 253 -8.48 47.92 43.19
N SER A 254 -9.07 48.36 42.07
CA SER A 254 -10.41 48.97 41.90
C SER A 254 -11.23 48.33 40.77
N GLN A 255 -12.55 48.28 40.96
CA GLN A 255 -13.56 48.02 39.93
C GLN A 255 -14.14 49.35 39.43
N ARG A 256 -14.88 49.30 38.32
CA ARG A 256 -16.21 49.93 38.26
C ARG A 256 -17.14 49.07 37.42
N SER A 257 -18.25 48.64 38.01
CA SER A 257 -19.37 47.98 37.37
C SER A 257 -20.49 48.98 37.06
N THR A 258 -21.47 48.54 36.27
CA THR A 258 -22.90 48.70 36.59
C THR A 258 -23.65 47.53 35.98
N ASP A 259 -24.33 46.76 36.81
CA ASP A 259 -25.18 45.64 36.44
C ASP A 259 -26.56 46.13 35.95
N ARG A 260 -27.25 45.27 35.18
CA ARG A 260 -28.70 45.14 35.27
C ARG A 260 -29.16 43.81 34.68
N ASP A 261 -29.93 43.08 35.46
CA ASP A 261 -30.72 41.94 34.99
C ASP A 261 -31.85 42.42 34.07
N ASP A 262 -32.16 41.61 33.06
CA ASP A 262 -33.53 41.32 32.64
C ASP A 262 -33.50 40.03 31.81
N ALA A 263 -34.56 39.23 31.89
CA ALA A 263 -34.64 37.93 31.22
C ALA A 263 -35.86 37.87 30.30
N ASP A 264 -35.65 37.55 29.02
CA ASP A 264 -36.63 36.78 28.25
C ASP A 264 -35.98 36.04 27.08
N ASN A 265 -36.78 35.17 26.47
CA ASN A 265 -36.49 34.33 25.33
C ASN A 265 -36.43 35.13 24.03
N ASN A 266 -35.50 34.78 23.13
CA ASN A 266 -35.95 34.37 21.81
C ASN A 266 -35.00 33.40 21.10
N ARG A 267 -35.53 32.68 20.12
CA ARG A 267 -34.76 31.86 19.17
C ARG A 267 -34.23 32.75 18.04
N GLU A 268 -32.94 32.64 17.72
CA GLU A 268 -32.45 33.00 16.38
C GLU A 268 -32.09 31.75 15.58
N SER A 269 -32.44 31.78 14.29
CA SER A 269 -32.35 30.64 13.37
C SER A 269 -30.96 30.57 12.73
N SER A 270 -30.05 29.85 13.36
CA SER A 270 -28.77 29.48 12.74
C SER A 270 -28.98 28.34 11.73
N GLY A 271 -29.44 28.68 10.52
CA GLY A 271 -29.55 27.73 9.42
C GLY A 271 -28.21 27.04 9.11
N ALA A 272 -28.17 25.72 9.24
CA ALA A 272 -26.94 24.95 9.08
C ALA A 272 -26.48 24.96 7.61
N LYS A 273 -25.38 25.69 7.32
CA LYS A 273 -24.64 25.51 6.08
C LYS A 273 -24.04 24.11 6.03
N ALA A 274 -24.10 23.48 4.85
CA ALA A 274 -23.33 22.28 4.56
C ALA A 274 -21.82 22.53 4.83
N PRO A 275 -21.07 21.53 5.30
CA PRO A 275 -19.66 21.70 5.62
C PRO A 275 -18.85 21.95 4.34
N VAL A 276 -18.37 23.19 4.18
CA VAL A 276 -17.40 23.53 3.13
C VAL A 276 -16.14 22.70 3.35
N PRO A 277 -15.59 22.02 2.32
CA PRO A 277 -14.36 21.26 2.46
C PRO A 277 -13.23 22.18 2.95
N LYS A 278 -12.54 21.73 4.01
CA LYS A 278 -11.43 22.49 4.60
C LYS A 278 -10.16 22.22 3.79
N GLN A 279 -9.56 23.30 3.29
CA GLN A 279 -8.21 23.35 2.71
C GLN A 279 -7.25 22.45 3.50
N ARG A 280 -6.59 21.49 2.84
CA ARG A 280 -5.59 20.62 3.47
C ARG A 280 -4.41 21.45 3.99
N SER A 281 -3.69 20.94 4.98
CA SER A 281 -2.48 21.64 5.42
C SER A 281 -1.39 21.52 4.34
N LEU A 282 -0.53 22.54 4.23
CA LEU A 282 0.59 22.52 3.28
C LEU A 282 1.52 21.33 3.49
N ALA A 283 1.64 20.84 4.73
CA ALA A 283 2.41 19.64 5.05
C ALA A 283 1.73 18.36 4.54
N ASP A 284 0.40 18.34 4.42
CA ASP A 284 -0.33 17.24 3.80
C ASP A 284 -0.28 17.30 2.28
N LEU A 285 -0.22 18.50 1.68
CA LEU A 285 -0.04 18.64 0.23
C LEU A 285 1.31 18.08 -0.26
N LEU A 286 2.36 18.18 0.56
CA LEU A 286 3.68 17.61 0.26
C LEU A 286 3.78 16.10 0.49
N LYS A 287 2.79 15.47 1.14
CA LYS A 287 2.75 14.00 1.26
C LYS A 287 2.43 13.37 -0.10
N PRO A 288 2.79 12.11 -0.32
CA PRO A 288 2.21 11.33 -1.42
C PRO A 288 0.69 11.21 -1.24
N PRO A 289 -0.08 11.12 -2.34
CA PRO A 289 -1.53 10.93 -2.27
C PRO A 289 -1.82 9.63 -1.53
N SER A 290 -2.27 9.75 -0.28
CA SER A 290 -2.39 8.60 0.61
C SER A 290 -3.58 7.73 0.18
N PRO A 291 -3.39 6.42 -0.09
CA PRO A 291 -4.52 5.53 -0.29
C PRO A 291 -5.38 5.52 0.98
N GLU A 292 -6.70 5.63 0.82
CA GLU A 292 -7.59 5.96 1.92
C GLU A 292 -7.58 4.87 3.01
N LEU A 293 -7.01 5.24 4.15
CA LEU A 293 -6.85 4.51 5.41
C LEU A 293 -6.94 2.96 5.34
N VAL A 294 -5.98 2.32 4.67
CA VAL A 294 -5.73 0.88 4.84
C VAL A 294 -5.59 0.58 6.34
N ALA A 295 -6.37 -0.39 6.83
CA ALA A 295 -6.46 -0.70 8.25
C ALA A 295 -5.07 -0.93 8.86
N ALA A 296 -4.76 -0.21 9.96
CA ALA A 296 -3.45 -0.24 10.57
C ALA A 296 -3.10 -1.66 11.06
N LYS A 297 -2.15 -2.31 10.36
CA LYS A 297 -1.47 -3.51 10.85
C LYS A 297 -0.91 -3.22 12.26
N PRO A 298 -0.90 -4.19 13.19
CA PRO A 298 -0.47 -3.96 14.57
C PRO A 298 0.89 -3.27 14.59
N SER A 299 0.94 -2.11 15.24
CA SER A 299 2.09 -1.22 15.21
C SER A 299 3.26 -1.83 15.98
N ILE A 300 4.14 -2.53 15.25
CA ILE A 300 5.47 -2.90 15.74
C ILE A 300 6.13 -1.63 16.29
N VAL A 301 6.51 -1.64 17.56
CA VAL A 301 7.18 -0.51 18.21
C VAL A 301 8.54 -0.33 17.54
N ARG A 302 8.66 0.72 16.72
CA ARG A 302 9.91 1.03 16.03
C ARG A 302 10.92 1.57 17.03
N SER A 303 12.16 1.15 16.84
CA SER A 303 13.31 1.74 17.52
C SER A 303 13.75 3.01 16.76
N PRO A 304 14.36 4.01 17.41
CA PRO A 304 15.05 5.07 16.68
C PRO A 304 16.20 4.48 15.85
N LEU A 305 16.59 5.17 14.78
CA LEU A 305 17.87 4.90 14.12
C LEU A 305 19.03 5.01 15.12
N PRO A 306 19.97 4.06 15.17
CA PRO A 306 21.17 4.19 15.99
C PRO A 306 22.04 5.36 15.57
N SER A 307 22.72 6.00 16.52
CA SER A 307 23.79 6.95 16.18
C SER A 307 24.99 6.22 15.57
N ALA A 308 25.84 6.96 14.84
CA ALA A 308 27.05 6.40 14.24
C ALA A 308 28.05 5.84 15.29
N ALA A 309 28.00 6.31 16.54
CA ALA A 309 28.84 5.80 17.62
C ALA A 309 28.35 4.42 18.11
N GLU A 310 27.07 4.33 18.48
CA GLU A 310 26.44 3.07 18.92
C GLU A 310 26.50 2.00 17.83
N LEU A 311 26.29 2.41 16.56
CA LEU A 311 26.39 1.50 15.42
C LEU A 311 27.81 0.98 15.22
N ASN A 312 28.84 1.82 15.33
CA ASN A 312 30.22 1.38 15.20
C ASN A 312 30.60 0.39 16.33
N GLU A 313 30.21 0.68 17.58
CA GLU A 313 30.40 -0.24 18.73
C GLU A 313 29.79 -1.62 18.44
N LYS A 314 28.55 -1.67 17.92
CA LYS A 314 27.90 -2.95 17.60
C LYS A 314 28.44 -3.61 16.33
N LEU A 315 28.95 -2.86 15.35
CA LEU A 315 29.66 -3.43 14.21
C LEU A 315 30.98 -4.09 14.66
N GLU A 316 31.69 -3.52 15.64
CA GLU A 316 32.87 -4.15 16.25
C GLU A 316 32.49 -5.47 16.96
N VAL A 317 31.43 -5.49 17.77
CA VAL A 317 30.94 -6.72 18.42
C VAL A 317 30.48 -7.77 17.41
N VAL A 318 29.78 -7.39 16.33
CA VAL A 318 29.40 -8.33 15.25
C VAL A 318 30.64 -8.86 14.52
N ASN A 319 31.68 -8.05 14.34
CA ASN A 319 32.95 -8.48 13.77
C ASN A 319 33.84 -9.29 14.74
N GLU A 320 33.61 -9.22 16.05
CA GLU A 320 34.19 -10.16 17.03
C GLU A 320 33.51 -11.54 16.93
N VAL A 321 32.17 -11.58 16.94
CA VAL A 321 31.38 -12.82 16.93
C VAL A 321 31.44 -13.54 15.58
N TYR A 322 31.29 -12.82 14.47
CA TYR A 322 31.22 -13.38 13.10
C TYR A 322 32.49 -13.10 12.27
N GLY A 323 33.60 -12.74 12.93
CA GLY A 323 34.80 -12.25 12.25
C GLY A 323 35.43 -13.26 11.30
N ASN A 324 35.24 -14.57 11.49
CA ASN A 324 35.80 -15.59 10.60
C ASN A 324 34.94 -15.76 9.34
N GLU A 325 33.63 -15.77 9.54
CA GLU A 325 32.58 -15.89 8.54
C GLU A 325 32.59 -14.67 7.62
N LEU A 326 32.61 -13.46 8.20
CA LEU A 326 32.73 -12.19 7.47
C LEU A 326 34.03 -12.12 6.66
N ARG A 327 35.17 -12.51 7.24
CA ARG A 327 36.47 -12.55 6.52
C ARG A 327 36.49 -13.61 5.41
N GLY A 328 35.80 -14.74 5.60
CA GLY A 328 35.62 -15.78 4.57
C GLY A 328 34.77 -15.27 3.41
N ALA A 329 33.58 -14.76 3.71
CA ALA A 329 32.65 -14.20 2.73
C ALA A 329 33.27 -13.05 1.92
N THR A 330 33.90 -12.08 2.59
CA THR A 330 34.51 -10.91 1.93
C THR A 330 35.68 -11.30 1.00
N LYS A 331 36.47 -12.32 1.37
CA LYS A 331 37.58 -12.83 0.54
C LYS A 331 37.13 -13.80 -0.56
N SER A 332 35.91 -14.33 -0.49
CA SER A 332 35.40 -15.27 -1.48
C SER A 332 35.00 -14.55 -2.77
N ASN A 333 35.34 -15.16 -3.90
CA ASN A 333 34.76 -14.79 -5.20
C ASN A 333 33.44 -15.53 -5.47
N ASP A 334 33.12 -16.57 -4.71
CA ASP A 334 31.87 -17.33 -4.80
C ASP A 334 30.70 -16.54 -4.15
N PRO A 335 29.64 -16.22 -4.90
CA PRO A 335 28.43 -15.58 -4.37
C PRO A 335 27.73 -16.38 -3.28
N GLU A 336 27.70 -17.72 -3.35
CA GLU A 336 26.92 -18.54 -2.41
C GLU A 336 27.50 -18.48 -0.98
N VAL A 337 28.83 -18.35 -0.85
CA VAL A 337 29.47 -18.13 0.46
C VAL A 337 28.99 -16.80 1.08
N LYS A 338 28.88 -15.74 0.27
CA LYS A 338 28.39 -14.43 0.73
C LYS A 338 26.90 -14.47 1.06
N ILE A 339 26.10 -15.14 0.24
CA ILE A 339 24.65 -15.34 0.44
C ILE A 339 24.38 -16.15 1.72
N ALA A 340 25.15 -17.22 1.98
CA ALA A 340 25.01 -18.03 3.17
C ALA A 340 25.30 -17.23 4.45
N THR A 341 26.43 -16.49 4.50
CA THR A 341 26.77 -15.62 5.63
C THR A 341 25.76 -14.49 5.80
N ALA A 342 25.27 -13.89 4.71
CA ALA A 342 24.22 -12.86 4.76
C ALA A 342 22.90 -13.41 5.33
N ARG A 343 22.46 -14.60 4.91
CA ARG A 343 21.26 -15.28 5.43
C ARG A 343 21.42 -15.74 6.89
N GLN A 344 22.64 -15.99 7.37
CA GLN A 344 22.90 -16.20 8.79
C GLN A 344 22.69 -14.91 9.58
N LEU A 345 23.42 -13.84 9.23
CA LEU A 345 23.32 -12.53 9.89
C LEU A 345 21.91 -11.94 9.87
N PHE A 346 21.12 -12.22 8.82
CA PHE A 346 19.70 -11.84 8.77
C PHE A 346 18.89 -12.50 9.89
N ARG A 347 18.93 -13.84 9.97
CA ARG A 347 18.16 -14.63 10.94
C ARG A 347 18.62 -14.44 12.37
N ASP A 348 19.92 -14.21 12.57
CA ASP A 348 20.48 -13.93 13.89
C ASP A 348 20.07 -12.51 14.34
N GLY A 349 19.98 -11.55 13.40
CA GLY A 349 19.38 -10.24 13.62
C GLY A 349 17.89 -10.32 13.99
N GLU A 350 17.10 -11.17 13.33
CA GLU A 350 15.68 -11.41 13.69
C GLU A 350 15.53 -11.94 15.13
N GLN A 351 16.42 -12.85 15.56
CA GLN A 351 16.46 -13.36 16.93
C GLN A 351 16.93 -12.30 17.94
N THR A 352 17.74 -11.33 17.51
CA THR A 352 18.27 -10.21 18.31
C THR A 352 17.20 -9.12 18.56
N SER A 353 16.07 -9.54 19.14
CA SER A 353 14.94 -8.67 19.49
C SER A 353 15.30 -7.62 20.55
N LYS A 354 16.06 -8.02 21.58
CA LYS A 354 16.39 -7.21 22.77
C LYS A 354 17.52 -6.19 22.59
N ASP A 355 18.28 -6.26 21.50
CA ASP A 355 19.34 -5.29 21.17
C ASP A 355 19.07 -4.70 19.77
N PRO A 356 18.31 -3.58 19.68
CA PRO A 356 18.00 -2.96 18.40
C PRO A 356 19.25 -2.50 17.64
N VAL A 357 20.32 -2.08 18.31
CA VAL A 357 21.53 -1.60 17.61
C VAL A 357 22.33 -2.79 17.07
N GLY A 358 22.43 -3.88 17.85
CA GLY A 358 23.00 -5.15 17.40
C GLY A 358 22.27 -5.73 16.19
N ARG A 359 20.92 -5.76 16.22
CA ARG A 359 20.09 -6.17 15.08
C ARG A 359 20.31 -5.31 13.83
N PHE A 360 20.39 -3.99 13.99
CA PHE A 360 20.68 -3.08 12.87
C PHE A 360 22.08 -3.36 12.27
N ALA A 361 23.09 -3.57 13.12
CA ALA A 361 24.45 -3.88 12.69
C ALA A 361 24.53 -5.20 11.89
N MET A 362 23.86 -6.27 12.36
CA MET A 362 23.78 -7.56 11.65
C MET A 362 23.05 -7.44 10.30
N TRP A 363 21.90 -6.76 10.26
CA TRP A 363 21.13 -6.56 9.04
C TRP A 363 21.85 -5.67 8.03
N ARG A 364 22.63 -4.68 8.48
CA ARG A 364 23.52 -3.90 7.60
C ARG A 364 24.57 -4.79 6.94
N TYR A 365 25.34 -5.57 7.71
CA TYR A 365 26.30 -6.53 7.14
C TYR A 365 25.64 -7.54 6.19
N SER A 366 24.44 -8.02 6.53
CA SER A 366 23.65 -8.93 5.69
C SER A 366 23.33 -8.31 4.32
N ARG A 367 22.73 -7.11 4.31
CA ARG A 367 22.43 -6.35 3.08
C ARG A 367 23.68 -6.08 2.26
N ASP A 368 24.74 -5.60 2.90
CA ASP A 368 25.97 -5.20 2.24
C ASP A 368 26.71 -6.43 1.65
N LEU A 369 26.56 -7.63 2.25
CA LEU A 369 27.00 -8.91 1.67
C LEU A 369 26.12 -9.41 0.53
N PHE A 370 24.79 -9.34 0.63
CA PHE A 370 23.88 -9.66 -0.48
C PHE A 370 24.17 -8.79 -1.71
N THR A 371 24.43 -7.50 -1.48
CA THR A 371 24.84 -6.53 -2.51
C THR A 371 26.15 -6.96 -3.19
N GLN A 372 27.18 -7.33 -2.42
CA GLN A 372 28.44 -7.88 -2.95
C GLN A 372 28.27 -9.23 -3.68
N ALA A 373 27.29 -10.03 -3.26
CA ALA A 373 26.94 -11.30 -3.90
C ALA A 373 26.13 -11.13 -5.19
N GLY A 374 25.46 -9.99 -5.38
CA GLY A 374 24.56 -9.73 -6.50
C GLY A 374 23.12 -10.21 -6.25
N SER A 375 22.77 -10.65 -5.04
CA SER A 375 21.38 -11.03 -4.70
C SER A 375 20.57 -9.77 -4.40
N VAL A 376 20.12 -9.09 -5.46
CA VAL A 376 19.45 -7.78 -5.36
C VAL A 376 18.16 -7.89 -4.55
N ALA A 377 17.35 -8.92 -4.80
CA ALA A 377 16.11 -9.16 -4.09
C ALA A 377 16.32 -9.39 -2.58
N ASP A 378 17.33 -10.17 -2.17
CA ASP A 378 17.65 -10.37 -0.75
C ASP A 378 18.16 -9.07 -0.09
N ALA A 379 18.96 -8.26 -0.80
CA ALA A 379 19.45 -6.98 -0.31
C ALA A 379 18.31 -5.96 -0.09
N LEU A 380 17.42 -5.82 -1.06
CA LEU A 380 16.23 -4.95 -0.96
C LEU A 380 15.28 -5.46 0.13
N ALA A 381 15.01 -6.76 0.21
CA ALA A 381 14.22 -7.38 1.27
C ALA A 381 14.81 -7.14 2.68
N THR A 382 16.14 -7.08 2.80
CA THR A 382 16.82 -6.72 4.05
C THR A 382 16.62 -5.25 4.43
N SER A 383 16.68 -4.35 3.44
CA SER A 383 16.37 -2.92 3.64
C SER A 383 14.90 -2.70 4.03
N ASP A 384 13.99 -3.44 3.41
CA ASP A 384 12.58 -3.57 3.78
C ASP A 384 12.40 -4.00 5.24
N ALA A 385 13.11 -5.05 5.68
CA ALA A 385 13.09 -5.49 7.07
C ALA A 385 13.57 -4.40 8.04
N ILE A 386 14.68 -3.71 7.74
CA ILE A 386 15.15 -2.57 8.54
C ILE A 386 14.05 -1.50 8.65
N SER A 387 13.44 -1.08 7.55
CA SER A 387 12.39 -0.04 7.54
C SER A 387 11.16 -0.35 8.41
N ARG A 388 10.87 -1.64 8.66
CA ARG A 388 9.72 -2.07 9.47
C ARG A 388 9.99 -1.84 10.97
N PHE A 389 11.25 -1.95 11.40
CA PHE A 389 11.67 -1.89 12.80
C PHE A 389 12.36 -0.58 13.22
N TYR A 390 12.81 0.26 12.30
CA TYR A 390 13.51 1.52 12.62
C TYR A 390 12.82 2.76 12.07
N GLU A 391 12.62 3.76 12.92
CA GLU A 391 12.06 5.06 12.55
C GLU A 391 13.14 5.97 11.94
N GLY A 392 12.79 6.67 10.85
CA GLY A 392 13.68 7.59 10.14
C GLY A 392 14.61 6.94 9.09
N TYR A 393 14.60 5.61 8.94
CA TYR A 393 15.39 4.91 7.92
C TYR A 393 14.85 5.18 6.51
N ASP A 394 15.58 5.95 5.69
CA ASP A 394 15.23 6.24 4.30
C ASP A 394 15.57 5.06 3.37
N ARG A 395 14.71 4.04 3.45
CA ARG A 395 14.79 2.80 2.69
C ARG A 395 14.97 3.02 1.19
N LEU A 396 14.32 4.02 0.60
CA LEU A 396 14.43 4.29 -0.84
C LEU A 396 15.82 4.81 -1.21
N SER A 397 16.39 5.73 -0.43
CA SER A 397 17.75 6.23 -0.68
C SER A 397 18.80 5.12 -0.47
N GLU A 398 18.65 4.28 0.56
CA GLU A 398 19.53 3.13 0.79
C GLU A 398 19.40 2.05 -0.31
N ASN A 399 18.19 1.82 -0.84
CA ASN A 399 17.96 0.92 -1.98
C ASN A 399 18.59 1.43 -3.28
N LEU A 400 18.57 2.75 -3.51
CA LEU A 400 19.29 3.37 -4.63
C LEU A 400 20.82 3.16 -4.51
N ASP A 401 21.38 3.23 -3.31
CA ASP A 401 22.81 2.99 -3.10
C ASP A 401 23.19 1.50 -3.21
N VAL A 402 22.28 0.56 -2.90
CA VAL A 402 22.40 -0.86 -3.28
C VAL A 402 22.45 -1.01 -4.80
N ILE A 403 21.51 -0.41 -5.55
CA ILE A 403 21.47 -0.42 -7.02
C ILE A 403 22.76 0.15 -7.62
N ARG A 404 23.25 1.29 -7.09
CA ARG A 404 24.53 1.91 -7.50
C ARG A 404 25.73 1.00 -7.23
N SER A 405 25.81 0.41 -6.04
CA SER A 405 26.92 -0.50 -5.68
C SER A 405 26.95 -1.71 -6.61
N LEU A 406 25.79 -2.25 -6.98
CA LEU A 406 25.64 -3.36 -7.92
C LEU A 406 26.21 -3.00 -9.30
N VAL A 407 25.67 -1.96 -9.95
CA VAL A 407 26.10 -1.55 -11.31
C VAL A 407 27.54 -1.02 -11.38
N SER A 408 28.10 -0.59 -10.26
CA SER A 408 29.51 -0.17 -10.16
C SER A 408 30.51 -1.34 -10.10
N SER A 409 30.03 -2.58 -9.91
CA SER A 409 30.88 -3.76 -9.87
C SER A 409 31.23 -4.25 -11.28
N ASP A 410 32.48 -4.67 -11.49
CA ASP A 410 33.02 -5.17 -12.76
C ASP A 410 32.56 -6.63 -13.03
N ARG A 411 31.23 -6.84 -12.93
CA ARG A 411 30.53 -8.12 -12.88
C ARG A 411 29.81 -8.38 -14.19
N GLU A 412 29.93 -9.61 -14.68
CA GLU A 412 29.12 -10.10 -15.79
C GLU A 412 27.68 -10.42 -15.31
N TRP A 413 26.69 -9.74 -15.89
CA TRP A 413 25.28 -9.87 -15.53
C TRP A 413 24.66 -11.09 -16.22
N GLN A 414 24.39 -12.15 -15.45
CA GLN A 414 23.78 -13.39 -15.95
C GLN A 414 22.36 -13.16 -16.49
N SER A 415 21.61 -12.23 -15.91
CA SER A 415 20.37 -11.69 -16.47
C SER A 415 20.35 -10.16 -16.27
N PRO A 416 20.52 -9.37 -17.35
CA PRO A 416 20.25 -7.94 -17.31
C PRO A 416 18.78 -7.61 -17.03
N ALA A 417 17.85 -8.48 -17.46
CA ALA A 417 16.41 -8.26 -17.33
C ALA A 417 15.96 -8.18 -15.86
N ASP A 418 16.51 -9.02 -14.98
CA ASP A 418 16.20 -9.04 -13.54
C ASP A 418 16.55 -7.70 -12.87
N LEU A 419 17.64 -7.06 -13.34
CA LEU A 419 18.07 -5.74 -12.88
C LEU A 419 17.19 -4.61 -13.45
N VAL A 420 16.69 -4.74 -14.69
CA VAL A 420 15.69 -3.82 -15.26
C VAL A 420 14.39 -3.90 -14.47
N GLU A 421 13.83 -5.09 -14.25
CA GLU A 421 12.58 -5.29 -13.49
C GLU A 421 12.72 -4.74 -12.06
N THR A 422 13.87 -4.95 -11.42
CA THR A 422 14.15 -4.41 -10.09
C THR A 422 14.18 -2.87 -10.07
N VAL A 423 14.72 -2.24 -11.11
CA VAL A 423 14.83 -0.77 -11.20
C VAL A 423 13.52 -0.13 -11.65
N GLU A 424 12.73 -0.80 -12.48
CA GLU A 424 11.35 -0.44 -12.80
C GLU A 424 10.49 -0.42 -11.53
N ALA A 425 10.49 -1.50 -10.74
CA ALA A 425 9.76 -1.58 -9.47
C ALA A 425 10.24 -0.54 -8.43
N PHE A 426 11.53 -0.19 -8.45
CA PHE A 426 12.07 0.90 -7.62
C PHE A 426 11.58 2.28 -8.09
N VAL A 427 11.54 2.54 -9.41
CA VAL A 427 11.01 3.77 -10.00
C VAL A 427 9.52 3.92 -9.67
N ASP A 428 8.72 2.85 -9.79
CA ASP A 428 7.31 2.84 -9.41
C ASP A 428 7.10 3.30 -7.95
N GLU A 429 7.86 2.73 -7.02
CA GLU A 429 7.71 3.00 -5.59
C GLU A 429 8.25 4.40 -5.21
N ALA A 430 9.37 4.82 -5.80
CA ALA A 430 9.91 6.15 -5.60
C ALA A 430 8.98 7.22 -6.19
N ASN A 431 8.39 7.01 -7.36
CA ASN A 431 7.38 7.90 -7.95
C ASN A 431 6.14 8.01 -7.04
N GLN A 432 5.63 6.88 -6.51
CA GLN A 432 4.52 6.86 -5.55
C GLN A 432 4.83 7.60 -4.24
N ALA A 433 6.09 7.65 -3.82
CA ALA A 433 6.54 8.39 -2.63
C ALA A 433 6.80 9.90 -2.88
N ASN A 434 6.53 10.40 -4.09
CA ASN A 434 7.01 11.69 -4.60
C ASN A 434 8.55 11.87 -4.53
N ARG A 435 9.33 10.78 -4.66
CA ARG A 435 10.81 10.75 -4.61
C ARG A 435 11.43 10.61 -6.01
N TYR A 436 10.89 11.35 -6.97
CA TYR A 436 11.26 11.29 -8.39
C TYR A 436 12.77 11.49 -8.64
N GLU A 437 13.47 12.22 -7.76
CA GLU A 437 14.92 12.40 -7.87
C GLU A 437 15.70 11.08 -7.70
N LEU A 438 15.14 10.12 -6.94
CA LEU A 438 15.70 8.78 -6.81
C LEU A 438 15.41 7.92 -8.04
N SER A 439 14.22 8.04 -8.62
CA SER A 439 13.82 7.35 -9.86
C SER A 439 14.75 7.69 -11.02
N VAL A 440 14.98 9.00 -11.26
CA VAL A 440 15.92 9.49 -12.28
C VAL A 440 17.34 8.97 -12.00
N ALA A 441 17.75 8.92 -10.74
CA ALA A 441 19.08 8.44 -10.35
C ALA A 441 19.25 6.92 -10.53
N ALA A 442 18.23 6.10 -10.26
CA ALA A 442 18.27 4.66 -10.44
C ALA A 442 18.35 4.27 -11.92
N ALA A 443 17.44 4.80 -12.74
CA ALA A 443 17.45 4.56 -14.18
C ALA A 443 18.74 5.06 -14.83
N SER A 444 19.27 6.21 -14.39
CA SER A 444 20.59 6.70 -14.84
C SER A 444 21.74 5.78 -14.43
N ALA A 445 21.76 5.29 -13.18
CA ALA A 445 22.84 4.41 -12.70
C ALA A 445 22.92 3.11 -13.51
N VAL A 446 21.79 2.53 -13.91
CA VAL A 446 21.80 1.39 -14.85
C VAL A 446 22.26 1.84 -16.22
N LEU A 447 21.62 2.83 -16.86
CA LEU A 447 21.96 3.30 -18.21
C LEU A 447 23.45 3.61 -18.40
N ASP A 448 24.08 4.29 -17.43
CA ASP A 448 25.50 4.67 -17.47
C ASP A 448 26.46 3.46 -17.33
N SER A 449 25.95 2.29 -16.91
CA SER A 449 26.69 1.02 -16.80
C SER A 449 26.49 0.06 -17.99
N ILE A 450 25.54 0.35 -18.90
CA ILE A 450 25.16 -0.59 -19.97
C ILE A 450 26.27 -0.72 -21.02
N GLY A 451 26.79 -1.94 -21.17
CA GLY A 451 27.65 -2.36 -22.28
C GLY A 451 26.86 -2.82 -23.51
N ASP A 452 27.57 -3.32 -24.53
CA ASP A 452 26.99 -3.72 -25.82
C ASP A 452 25.96 -4.87 -25.70
N GLY A 453 26.14 -5.79 -24.74
CA GLY A 453 25.36 -7.04 -24.60
C GLY A 453 23.91 -6.93 -24.12
N TRP A 454 23.42 -5.74 -23.75
CA TRP A 454 22.02 -5.53 -23.34
C TRP A 454 21.08 -5.42 -24.57
N SER A 455 19.77 -5.64 -24.42
CA SER A 455 18.84 -5.46 -25.54
C SER A 455 18.53 -3.97 -25.80
N THR A 456 18.00 -3.65 -26.99
CA THR A 456 17.53 -2.29 -27.27
C THR A 456 16.31 -1.95 -26.42
N LYS A 457 15.35 -2.88 -26.28
CA LYS A 457 14.12 -2.70 -25.50
C LYS A 457 14.40 -2.27 -24.06
N ASP A 458 15.41 -2.87 -23.42
CA ASP A 458 15.77 -2.56 -22.03
C ASP A 458 16.35 -1.14 -21.91
N ARG A 459 17.14 -0.71 -22.90
CA ARG A 459 17.67 0.67 -22.98
C ARG A 459 16.56 1.67 -23.25
N ASP A 460 15.63 1.35 -24.14
CA ASP A 460 14.50 2.23 -24.49
C ASP A 460 13.61 2.44 -23.24
N LEU A 461 13.19 1.34 -22.60
CA LEU A 461 12.41 1.36 -21.35
C LEU A 461 13.09 2.18 -20.24
N LEU A 462 14.39 1.98 -20.00
CA LEU A 462 15.11 2.75 -18.99
C LEU A 462 15.26 4.24 -19.34
N ASN A 463 15.31 4.59 -20.63
CA ASN A 463 15.30 6.00 -21.06
C ASN A 463 13.91 6.62 -20.89
N ASP A 464 12.84 5.90 -21.18
CA ASP A 464 11.46 6.37 -21.00
C ASP A 464 11.13 6.56 -19.51
N LEU A 465 11.44 5.57 -18.65
CA LEU A 465 11.32 5.69 -17.18
C LEU A 465 12.12 6.89 -16.63
N LYS A 466 13.34 7.09 -17.14
CA LYS A 466 14.19 8.25 -16.77
C LYS A 466 13.60 9.58 -17.24
N LYS A 467 12.99 9.62 -18.43
CA LYS A 467 12.35 10.82 -18.97
C LYS A 467 11.11 11.18 -18.15
N GLU A 468 10.20 10.24 -17.95
CA GLU A 468 8.96 10.43 -17.19
C GLU A 468 9.28 10.89 -15.76
N ALA A 469 10.21 10.21 -15.07
CA ALA A 469 10.65 10.61 -13.74
C ALA A 469 11.30 12.01 -13.71
N SER A 470 12.01 12.42 -14.77
CA SER A 470 12.61 13.76 -14.86
C SER A 470 11.58 14.84 -15.15
N GLU A 471 10.50 14.53 -15.88
CA GLU A 471 9.38 15.44 -16.11
C GLU A 471 8.57 15.59 -14.80
N ALA A 472 8.30 14.49 -14.09
CA ALA A 472 7.64 14.47 -12.79
C ALA A 472 8.46 15.18 -11.69
N ASP A 473 9.77 14.97 -11.60
CA ASP A 473 10.65 15.69 -10.66
C ASP A 473 10.63 17.21 -10.92
N THR A 474 10.62 17.62 -12.19
CA THR A 474 10.54 19.03 -12.56
C THR A 474 9.23 19.66 -12.06
N GLN A 475 8.10 18.99 -12.28
CA GLN A 475 6.78 19.46 -11.82
C GLN A 475 6.69 19.47 -10.28
N TYR A 476 7.15 18.40 -9.62
CA TYR A 476 7.07 18.28 -8.16
C TYR A 476 8.05 19.22 -7.43
N SER A 477 9.22 19.48 -8.00
CA SER A 477 10.16 20.47 -7.47
C SER A 477 9.62 21.90 -7.61
N ALA A 478 8.98 22.25 -8.74
CA ALA A 478 8.28 23.52 -8.88
C ALA A 478 7.14 23.67 -7.85
N PHE A 479 6.33 22.63 -7.67
CA PHE A 479 5.29 22.57 -6.64
C PHE A 479 5.84 22.71 -5.21
N ARG A 480 6.93 22.02 -4.87
CA ARG A 480 7.60 22.12 -3.56
C ARG A 480 8.06 23.55 -3.27
N ASP A 481 8.73 24.19 -4.23
CA ASP A 481 9.17 25.58 -4.06
C ASP A 481 7.99 26.56 -4.09
N ALA A 482 6.87 26.25 -4.77
CA ALA A 482 5.63 27.00 -4.68
C ALA A 482 4.99 26.90 -3.28
N VAL A 483 4.86 25.71 -2.69
CA VAL A 483 4.38 25.52 -1.30
C VAL A 483 5.25 26.27 -0.30
N LYS A 484 6.57 26.24 -0.47
CA LYS A 484 7.56 27.00 0.31
C LYS A 484 7.47 28.51 0.07
N ALA A 485 7.21 28.95 -1.15
CA ALA A 485 7.00 30.36 -1.49
C ALA A 485 5.70 30.90 -0.90
N TRP A 486 4.62 30.11 -0.93
CA TRP A 486 3.31 30.44 -0.39
C TRP A 486 3.35 30.59 1.14
N SER A 487 3.89 29.58 1.83
CA SER A 487 4.06 29.59 3.30
C SER A 487 4.98 30.72 3.80
N SER A 488 6.00 31.10 3.04
CA SER A 488 6.94 32.17 3.39
C SER A 488 6.53 33.58 2.92
N SER A 489 5.34 33.77 2.35
CA SER A 489 4.89 35.05 1.80
C SER A 489 3.59 35.56 2.43
N LYS A 490 3.44 36.88 2.49
CA LYS A 490 2.17 37.49 2.90
C LYS A 490 1.12 37.27 1.82
N ARG A 491 -0.08 36.82 2.22
CA ARG A 491 -1.22 36.60 1.31
C ARG A 491 -1.51 37.85 0.47
N GLY A 492 -1.77 37.63 -0.82
CA GLY A 492 -2.04 38.71 -1.80
C GLY A 492 -0.81 39.51 -2.27
N THR A 493 0.42 39.04 -1.98
CA THR A 493 1.62 39.55 -2.66
C THR A 493 1.85 38.81 -3.97
N PRO A 494 2.49 39.40 -5.01
CA PRO A 494 2.73 38.71 -6.29
C PRO A 494 3.44 37.36 -6.15
N LYS A 495 4.41 37.24 -5.22
CA LYS A 495 5.06 35.96 -4.89
C LYS A 495 4.08 34.91 -4.36
N ASN A 496 3.13 35.32 -3.51
CA ASN A 496 2.10 34.43 -2.96
C ASN A 496 1.07 34.02 -4.03
N GLN A 497 0.72 34.93 -4.94
CA GLN A 497 -0.24 34.68 -6.01
C GLN A 497 0.33 33.76 -7.09
N ALA A 498 1.55 34.00 -7.57
CA ALA A 498 2.22 33.10 -8.51
C ALA A 498 2.42 31.70 -7.91
N ALA A 499 2.80 31.62 -6.62
CA ALA A 499 2.86 30.35 -5.90
C ALA A 499 1.49 29.65 -5.77
N SER A 500 0.40 30.40 -5.65
CA SER A 500 -0.96 29.83 -5.64
C SER A 500 -1.35 29.31 -7.05
N GLY A 501 -0.94 29.99 -8.11
CA GLY A 501 -1.10 29.51 -9.48
C GLY A 501 -0.41 28.15 -9.70
N GLU A 502 0.84 28.02 -9.28
CA GLU A 502 1.63 26.79 -9.45
C GLU A 502 1.13 25.63 -8.55
N ILE A 503 0.68 25.91 -7.32
CA ILE A 503 0.04 24.89 -6.47
C ILE A 503 -1.26 24.39 -7.12
N GLY A 504 -2.10 25.29 -7.64
CA GLY A 504 -3.31 24.92 -8.37
C GLY A 504 -3.01 24.10 -9.62
N ARG A 505 -1.99 24.51 -10.40
CA ARG A 505 -1.50 23.80 -11.59
C ARG A 505 -1.15 22.35 -11.27
N PHE A 506 -0.23 22.12 -10.33
CA PHE A 506 0.22 20.79 -9.97
C PHE A 506 -0.93 19.91 -9.44
N LEU A 507 -1.84 20.48 -8.65
CA LEU A 507 -2.98 19.74 -8.12
C LEU A 507 -3.92 19.24 -9.23
N VAL A 508 -4.16 19.98 -10.31
CA VAL A 508 -5.01 19.49 -11.43
C VAL A 508 -4.24 18.65 -12.43
N VAL A 509 -3.00 19.02 -12.79
CA VAL A 509 -2.20 18.32 -13.80
C VAL A 509 -1.69 16.98 -13.29
N ALA A 510 -1.05 16.95 -12.12
CA ALA A 510 -0.37 15.75 -11.61
C ALA A 510 -1.23 14.93 -10.62
N ARG A 511 -2.39 15.44 -10.17
CA ARG A 511 -3.25 14.76 -9.18
C ARG A 511 -4.75 14.76 -9.46
N GLY A 512 -5.25 15.56 -10.42
CA GLY A 512 -6.68 15.71 -10.67
C GLY A 512 -7.50 16.27 -9.49
N ASP A 513 -6.86 16.86 -8.47
CA ASP A 513 -7.49 17.33 -7.23
C ASP A 513 -8.13 18.71 -7.40
N TRP A 514 -9.23 18.73 -8.15
CA TRP A 514 -9.95 19.97 -8.49
C TRP A 514 -10.47 20.72 -7.26
N ASP A 515 -10.90 20.03 -6.21
CA ASP A 515 -11.52 20.68 -5.06
C ASP A 515 -10.51 21.46 -4.19
N GLU A 516 -9.31 20.93 -3.98
CA GLU A 516 -8.22 21.68 -3.36
C GLU A 516 -7.62 22.71 -4.34
N ALA A 517 -7.44 22.36 -5.63
CA ALA A 517 -6.83 23.25 -6.63
C ALA A 517 -7.60 24.56 -6.83
N LYS A 518 -8.94 24.51 -6.82
CA LYS A 518 -9.81 25.69 -6.93
C LYS A 518 -9.50 26.75 -5.88
N LEU A 519 -9.19 26.33 -4.64
CA LEU A 519 -8.84 27.26 -3.57
C LEU A 519 -7.58 28.06 -3.96
N TYR A 520 -6.54 27.38 -4.46
CA TYR A 520 -5.30 28.05 -4.86
C TYR A 520 -5.44 28.85 -6.16
N PHE A 521 -6.15 28.36 -7.18
CA PHE A 521 -6.41 29.15 -8.38
C PHE A 521 -7.16 30.46 -8.07
N SER A 522 -8.12 30.45 -7.13
CA SER A 522 -8.82 31.68 -6.69
C SER A 522 -7.90 32.73 -6.04
N MET A 523 -6.74 32.31 -5.54
CA MET A 523 -5.68 33.19 -5.00
C MET A 523 -4.55 33.48 -6.01
N GLY A 524 -4.66 33.00 -7.25
CA GLY A 524 -3.66 33.15 -8.31
C GLY A 524 -3.46 34.57 -8.83
N ASP A 525 -2.49 34.73 -9.73
CA ASP A 525 -2.21 35.96 -10.47
C ASP A 525 -2.91 35.96 -11.85
N ASN A 526 -3.07 34.80 -12.49
CA ASN A 526 -3.93 34.63 -13.66
C ASN A 526 -5.40 34.87 -13.30
N ARG A 527 -5.89 36.06 -13.65
CA ARG A 527 -7.26 36.53 -13.36
C ARG A 527 -8.37 35.68 -13.99
N LEU A 528 -8.11 34.98 -15.10
CA LEU A 528 -9.13 34.13 -15.73
C LEU A 528 -9.27 32.81 -14.97
N LEU A 529 -8.15 32.14 -14.62
CA LEU A 529 -8.17 30.94 -13.77
C LEU A 529 -8.75 31.27 -12.39
N ALA A 530 -8.37 32.41 -11.79
CA ALA A 530 -8.92 32.86 -10.53
C ALA A 530 -10.43 33.10 -10.63
N ARG A 531 -10.93 33.67 -11.74
CA ARG A 531 -12.36 33.89 -11.95
C ARG A 531 -13.14 32.60 -12.18
N ALA A 532 -12.59 31.64 -12.94
CA ALA A 532 -13.21 30.33 -13.15
C ALA A 532 -13.30 29.54 -11.83
N ALA A 533 -12.21 29.51 -11.07
CA ALA A 533 -12.18 28.91 -9.74
C ALA A 533 -13.13 29.60 -8.75
N GLU A 534 -13.21 30.93 -8.76
CA GLU A 534 -14.20 31.70 -7.99
C GLU A 534 -15.65 31.33 -8.32
N LEU A 535 -15.96 30.92 -9.56
CA LEU A 535 -17.30 30.52 -9.97
C LEU A 535 -17.60 29.08 -9.54
N ASP A 536 -16.66 28.16 -9.77
CA ASP A 536 -16.76 26.74 -9.35
C ASP A 536 -16.89 26.62 -7.81
N LEU A 537 -16.17 27.45 -7.04
CA LEU A 537 -16.28 27.53 -5.57
C LEU A 537 -17.60 28.12 -5.04
N LYS A 538 -18.36 28.84 -5.87
CA LYS A 538 -19.63 29.49 -5.46
C LYS A 538 -20.86 28.67 -5.85
N GLN A 539 -20.66 27.39 -6.19
CA GLN A 539 -21.65 26.54 -6.86
C GLN A 539 -23.04 26.61 -6.21
N SER A 540 -24.02 26.97 -7.03
CA SER A 540 -25.45 26.77 -6.74
C SER A 540 -25.86 25.36 -7.19
N GLN A 541 -26.87 24.79 -6.54
CA GLN A 541 -27.51 23.50 -6.87
C GLN A 541 -28.39 23.61 -8.13
N THR A 542 -27.84 24.19 -9.21
CA THR A 542 -28.58 24.57 -10.43
C THR A 542 -27.72 24.37 -11.66
N ASP A 543 -28.19 23.57 -12.60
CA ASP A 543 -27.37 22.97 -13.67
C ASP A 543 -26.90 23.98 -14.72
N THR A 544 -27.66 25.06 -14.93
CA THR A 544 -27.24 26.22 -15.73
C THR A 544 -25.93 26.85 -15.22
N ALA A 545 -25.71 26.86 -13.89
CA ALA A 545 -24.46 27.36 -13.32
C ALA A 545 -23.27 26.43 -13.59
N GLN A 546 -23.48 25.12 -13.74
CA GLN A 546 -22.40 24.18 -14.08
C GLN A 546 -21.87 24.45 -15.50
N ARG A 547 -22.76 24.76 -16.46
CA ARG A 547 -22.35 25.17 -17.81
C ARG A 547 -21.58 26.49 -17.80
N GLU A 548 -22.02 27.49 -17.04
CA GLU A 548 -21.29 28.77 -16.91
C GLU A 548 -19.89 28.60 -16.30
N VAL A 549 -19.73 27.70 -15.33
CA VAL A 549 -18.43 27.33 -14.75
C VAL A 549 -17.55 26.64 -15.79
N ALA A 550 -18.08 25.69 -16.56
CA ALA A 550 -17.35 25.04 -17.65
C ALA A 550 -16.89 26.05 -18.72
N ASP A 551 -17.77 26.98 -19.12
CA ASP A 551 -17.44 28.05 -20.07
C ASP A 551 -16.33 28.97 -19.54
N ALA A 552 -16.39 29.36 -18.27
CA ALA A 552 -15.34 30.15 -17.63
C ALA A 552 -13.98 29.42 -17.58
N TRP A 553 -13.99 28.11 -17.32
CA TRP A 553 -12.80 27.26 -17.36
C TRP A 553 -12.18 27.19 -18.77
N VAL A 554 -12.97 26.94 -19.82
CA VAL A 554 -12.47 26.89 -21.20
C VAL A 554 -11.82 28.23 -21.62
N ILE A 555 -12.44 29.36 -21.26
CA ILE A 555 -11.90 30.70 -21.51
C ILE A 555 -10.57 30.91 -20.76
N ALA A 556 -10.43 30.38 -19.55
CA ALA A 556 -9.24 30.57 -18.72
C ALA A 556 -7.97 29.88 -19.25
N VAL A 557 -8.10 28.93 -20.19
CA VAL A 557 -6.98 28.28 -20.91
C VAL A 557 -6.97 28.57 -22.42
N GLU A 558 -7.78 29.53 -22.89
CA GLU A 558 -7.74 29.98 -24.28
C GLU A 558 -6.41 30.69 -24.59
N GLY A 559 -5.68 30.21 -25.61
CA GLY A 559 -4.34 30.69 -25.92
C GLY A 559 -3.26 30.33 -24.89
N SER A 560 -3.54 29.46 -23.90
CA SER A 560 -2.54 28.96 -22.96
C SER A 560 -1.38 28.27 -23.69
N ARG A 561 -0.15 28.52 -23.23
CA ARG A 561 1.05 27.78 -23.64
C ARG A 561 1.32 26.54 -22.78
N ASP A 562 0.60 26.42 -21.67
CA ASP A 562 0.64 25.27 -20.79
C ASP A 562 -0.34 24.23 -21.32
N ALA A 563 0.18 23.24 -22.04
CA ALA A 563 -0.60 22.22 -22.72
C ALA A 563 -1.26 21.25 -21.73
N GLU A 564 -0.54 20.85 -20.68
CA GLU A 564 -1.03 19.94 -19.63
C GLU A 564 -2.20 20.58 -18.87
N LEU A 565 -2.05 21.84 -18.43
CA LEU A 565 -3.12 22.57 -17.77
C LEU A 565 -4.31 22.80 -18.71
N ARG A 566 -4.06 23.08 -19.99
CA ARG A 566 -5.12 23.24 -20.98
C ARG A 566 -5.91 21.95 -21.17
N GLU A 567 -5.25 20.81 -21.27
CA GLU A 567 -5.93 19.51 -21.36
C GLU A 567 -6.72 19.20 -20.08
N ALA A 568 -6.12 19.36 -18.90
CA ALA A 568 -6.80 19.12 -17.62
C ALA A 568 -8.10 19.96 -17.51
N VAL A 569 -8.02 21.25 -17.85
CA VAL A 569 -9.16 22.18 -17.82
C VAL A 569 -10.22 21.84 -18.88
N LEU A 570 -9.82 21.37 -20.08
CA LEU A 570 -10.78 20.92 -21.10
C LEU A 570 -11.52 19.64 -20.67
N ASN A 571 -10.83 18.65 -20.08
CA ASN A 571 -11.49 17.46 -19.52
C ASN A 571 -12.47 17.85 -18.38
N ARG A 572 -12.07 18.74 -17.47
CA ARG A 572 -12.96 19.27 -16.41
C ARG A 572 -14.19 19.97 -16.97
N ALA A 573 -14.04 20.74 -18.04
CA ALA A 573 -15.16 21.41 -18.70
C ALA A 573 -16.12 20.41 -19.37
N VAL A 574 -15.61 19.34 -20.00
CA VAL A 574 -16.43 18.23 -20.52
C VAL A 574 -17.29 17.62 -19.39
N SER A 575 -16.68 17.17 -18.29
CA SER A 575 -17.42 16.51 -17.20
C SER A 575 -18.44 17.44 -16.49
N LEU A 576 -18.16 18.75 -16.42
CA LEU A 576 -19.13 19.73 -15.89
C LEU A 576 -20.34 19.92 -16.83
N ILE A 577 -20.15 19.82 -18.15
CA ILE A 577 -21.25 19.91 -19.12
C ILE A 577 -22.06 18.60 -19.14
N GLU A 578 -21.39 17.44 -19.06
CA GLU A 578 -22.04 16.13 -18.95
C GLU A 578 -22.91 16.03 -17.68
N ALA A 579 -22.39 16.49 -16.54
CA ALA A 579 -23.15 16.58 -15.29
C ALA A 579 -24.41 17.47 -15.47
N ALA A 580 -24.27 18.65 -16.08
CA ALA A 580 -25.40 19.53 -16.36
C ALA A 580 -26.46 18.88 -17.27
N ILE A 581 -26.04 18.19 -18.35
CA ILE A 581 -26.93 17.51 -19.31
C ILE A 581 -27.83 16.45 -18.65
N SER A 582 -27.39 15.86 -17.53
CA SER A 582 -28.15 14.82 -16.82
C SER A 582 -29.47 15.34 -16.22
N ASN A 583 -29.52 16.61 -15.82
CA ASN A 583 -30.67 17.27 -15.17
C ASN A 583 -31.40 18.27 -16.08
N LEU A 584 -30.82 18.66 -17.22
CA LEU A 584 -31.40 19.64 -18.14
C LEU A 584 -32.39 19.00 -19.13
N GLU A 585 -33.47 19.74 -19.43
CA GLU A 585 -34.49 19.39 -20.43
C GLU A 585 -34.59 20.45 -21.55
N GLY A 586 -35.29 20.09 -22.63
CA GLY A 586 -35.69 21.02 -23.69
C GLY A 586 -34.53 21.76 -24.35
N LEU A 587 -34.70 23.08 -24.51
CA LEU A 587 -33.74 23.94 -25.22
C LEU A 587 -32.39 24.05 -24.50
N GLU A 588 -32.38 24.14 -23.16
CA GLU A 588 -31.13 24.22 -22.38
C GLU A 588 -30.30 22.94 -22.51
N LYS A 589 -30.95 21.76 -22.56
CA LYS A 589 -30.28 20.50 -22.87
C LYS A 589 -29.62 20.55 -24.25
N GLY A 590 -30.36 21.00 -25.28
CA GLY A 590 -29.82 21.13 -26.64
C GLY A 590 -28.66 22.13 -26.76
N ILE A 591 -28.67 23.20 -25.96
CA ILE A 591 -27.56 24.16 -25.83
C ILE A 591 -26.35 23.47 -25.18
N ALA A 592 -26.54 22.76 -24.07
CA ALA A 592 -25.47 22.05 -23.36
C ALA A 592 -24.86 20.92 -24.22
N GLU A 593 -25.67 20.11 -24.90
CA GLU A 593 -25.21 19.08 -25.84
C GLU A 593 -24.43 19.66 -27.04
N LYS A 594 -24.86 20.82 -27.57
CA LYS A 594 -24.07 21.53 -28.59
C LYS A 594 -22.73 21.97 -28.02
N ARG A 595 -22.72 22.50 -26.79
CA ARG A 595 -21.51 22.99 -26.15
C ARG A 595 -20.53 21.87 -25.80
N LEU A 596 -21.04 20.70 -25.38
CA LEU A 596 -20.24 19.49 -25.18
C LEU A 596 -19.46 19.17 -26.47
N ARG A 597 -20.12 19.07 -27.62
CA ARG A 597 -19.46 18.80 -28.92
C ARG A 597 -18.40 19.85 -29.29
N GLU A 598 -18.60 21.11 -28.94
CA GLU A 598 -17.59 22.16 -29.15
C GLU A 598 -16.35 21.96 -28.26
N VAL A 599 -16.54 21.63 -26.98
CA VAL A 599 -15.43 21.45 -26.02
C VAL A 599 -14.70 20.13 -26.22
N THR A 600 -15.43 19.03 -26.51
CA THR A 600 -14.84 17.74 -26.91
C THR A 600 -13.97 17.92 -28.15
N LYS A 601 -14.43 18.66 -29.17
CA LYS A 601 -13.58 18.95 -30.33
C LYS A 601 -12.35 19.77 -29.95
N LEU A 602 -12.45 20.77 -29.08
CA LEU A 602 -11.28 21.53 -28.61
C LEU A 602 -10.25 20.66 -27.86
N LEU A 603 -10.68 19.55 -27.25
CA LEU A 603 -9.83 18.55 -26.61
C LEU A 603 -9.21 17.58 -27.64
N GLU A 604 -9.98 17.13 -28.63
CA GLU A 604 -9.49 16.32 -29.77
C GLU A 604 -8.44 17.10 -30.59
N ASP A 605 -8.76 18.34 -30.99
CA ASP A 605 -7.85 19.24 -31.70
C ASP A 605 -6.59 19.51 -30.86
N HIS A 606 -6.70 19.59 -29.53
CA HIS A 606 -5.54 19.77 -28.63
C HIS A 606 -4.65 18.53 -28.58
N ARG A 607 -5.22 17.34 -28.34
CA ARG A 607 -4.49 16.05 -28.34
C ARG A 607 -3.83 15.74 -29.69
N ALA A 608 -4.41 16.19 -30.79
CA ALA A 608 -3.82 16.06 -32.12
C ALA A 608 -2.59 16.97 -32.35
N HIS A 609 -2.53 18.13 -31.68
CA HIS A 609 -1.38 19.06 -31.75
C HIS A 609 -0.31 18.76 -30.69
N PHE A 610 -0.73 18.21 -29.54
CA PHE A 610 0.12 17.79 -28.43
C PHE A 610 -0.12 16.30 -28.15
N PRO A 611 0.24 15.39 -29.07
CA PRO A 611 0.15 13.97 -28.78
C PRO A 611 1.04 13.64 -27.58
N ALA A 612 0.48 12.96 -26.58
CA ALA A 612 1.24 12.43 -25.46
C ALA A 612 2.43 11.62 -25.98
N THR A 613 3.61 11.74 -25.36
CA THR A 613 4.85 11.18 -25.93
C THR A 613 4.80 9.65 -25.96
N SER A 614 4.40 9.09 -27.11
CA SER A 614 4.53 7.67 -27.47
C SER A 614 4.16 6.65 -26.39
N PHE A 615 3.12 6.91 -25.61
CA PHE A 615 2.45 5.85 -24.85
C PHE A 615 1.63 4.97 -25.81
N VAL A 616 1.57 3.67 -25.53
CA VAL A 616 0.75 2.72 -26.30
C VAL A 616 -0.73 3.09 -26.15
N GLU A 617 -1.47 3.01 -27.25
CA GLU A 617 -2.83 3.52 -27.39
C GLU A 617 -3.78 2.93 -26.35
N SER A 618 -4.10 3.74 -25.34
CA SER A 618 -5.05 3.46 -24.28
C SER A 618 -6.16 4.51 -24.30
N GLN A 619 -7.41 4.05 -24.31
CA GLN A 619 -8.59 4.89 -24.50
C GLN A 619 -8.86 5.81 -23.29
N PRO A 620 -9.55 6.96 -23.48
CA PRO A 620 -9.55 8.05 -22.50
C PRO A 620 -10.08 7.63 -21.13
N THR A 621 -9.20 7.72 -20.13
CA THR A 621 -9.50 7.43 -18.73
C THR A 621 -10.42 8.47 -18.14
N THR A 622 -11.71 8.12 -18.01
CA THR A 622 -12.48 8.61 -16.86
C THR A 622 -11.79 8.14 -15.57
N PHE A 623 -11.88 8.91 -14.49
CA PHE A 623 -11.17 8.64 -13.22
C PHE A 623 -11.75 7.42 -12.45
N ARG A 624 -11.57 6.23 -13.02
CA ARG A 624 -11.44 4.98 -12.28
C ARG A 624 -9.96 4.86 -11.91
N SER A 625 -9.65 4.48 -10.66
CA SER A 625 -8.25 4.15 -10.32
C SER A 625 -7.79 3.00 -11.22
N PRO A 626 -6.59 3.07 -11.85
CA PRO A 626 -6.06 1.92 -12.56
C PRO A 626 -5.97 0.74 -11.58
N GLY A 627 -6.34 -0.45 -12.06
CA GLY A 627 -6.25 -1.67 -11.28
C GLY A 627 -4.82 -1.86 -10.77
N ARG A 628 -4.66 -2.12 -9.47
CA ARG A 628 -3.34 -2.26 -8.85
C ARG A 628 -3.27 -3.43 -7.90
N ILE A 629 -2.06 -3.96 -7.74
CA ILE A 629 -1.76 -4.98 -6.73
C ILE A 629 -1.49 -4.28 -5.39
N LEU A 630 -2.01 -4.83 -4.29
CA LEU A 630 -1.79 -4.35 -2.92
C LEU A 630 -0.86 -5.26 -2.11
N ASP A 631 -0.85 -6.57 -2.39
CA ASP A 631 -0.09 -7.59 -1.69
C ASP A 631 0.15 -8.81 -2.61
N ASN A 632 1.23 -9.55 -2.41
CA ASN A 632 1.59 -10.76 -3.18
C ASN A 632 1.87 -11.88 -2.17
N ARG A 633 1.23 -13.04 -2.31
CA ARG A 633 1.40 -14.15 -1.36
C ARG A 633 1.56 -15.51 -2.04
N ARG A 634 2.26 -16.38 -1.30
CA ARG A 634 2.50 -17.78 -1.63
C ARG A 634 2.35 -18.63 -0.37
N TRP A 635 1.82 -19.83 -0.52
CA TRP A 635 1.69 -20.82 0.53
C TRP A 635 1.80 -22.21 -0.06
N THR A 636 2.38 -23.13 0.71
CA THR A 636 2.42 -24.55 0.40
C THR A 636 2.09 -25.36 1.65
N SER A 637 1.53 -26.54 1.45
CA SER A 637 1.12 -27.44 2.52
C SER A 637 2.31 -27.98 3.30
N THR A 638 2.11 -28.30 4.59
CA THR A 638 3.10 -29.07 5.36
C THR A 638 3.12 -30.56 4.99
N ALA A 639 2.19 -31.03 4.15
CA ALA A 639 2.09 -32.43 3.72
C ALA A 639 3.19 -32.81 2.71
N SER A 640 3.69 -31.86 1.93
CA SER A 640 4.74 -32.08 0.93
C SER A 640 5.75 -30.93 0.95
N ARG A 641 6.98 -31.23 1.41
CA ARG A 641 8.10 -30.25 1.45
C ARG A 641 8.65 -29.87 0.07
N SER A 642 8.14 -30.46 -1.00
CA SER A 642 8.54 -30.19 -2.38
C SER A 642 7.42 -29.55 -3.22
N ASP A 643 6.27 -29.25 -2.63
CA ASP A 643 5.27 -28.36 -3.23
C ASP A 643 5.89 -26.98 -3.48
N SER A 644 5.51 -26.31 -4.58
CA SER A 644 6.05 -25.02 -4.98
C SER A 644 4.96 -23.98 -5.21
N ALA A 645 5.26 -22.73 -4.86
CA ALA A 645 4.42 -21.58 -5.19
C ALA A 645 5.28 -20.32 -5.39
N LYS A 646 5.01 -19.57 -6.47
CA LYS A 646 5.60 -18.24 -6.72
C LYS A 646 4.48 -17.25 -7.06
N SER A 647 4.60 -16.02 -6.57
CA SER A 647 3.76 -14.89 -6.94
C SER A 647 4.68 -13.70 -7.10
N VAL A 648 4.70 -13.11 -8.30
CA VAL A 648 5.54 -11.97 -8.68
C VAL A 648 4.74 -11.06 -9.60
N ARG A 649 4.33 -9.89 -9.09
CA ARG A 649 3.45 -8.95 -9.81
C ARG A 649 2.24 -9.72 -10.37
N GLN A 650 2.01 -9.68 -11.67
CA GLN A 650 0.88 -10.33 -12.34
C GLN A 650 1.05 -11.84 -12.57
N ARG A 651 2.21 -12.43 -12.28
CA ARG A 651 2.52 -13.85 -12.58
C ARG A 651 2.41 -14.72 -11.34
N LEU A 652 1.63 -15.80 -11.45
CA LEU A 652 1.37 -16.80 -10.43
C LEU A 652 1.82 -18.18 -10.93
N GLU A 653 2.56 -18.91 -10.09
CA GLU A 653 2.93 -20.31 -10.34
C GLU A 653 2.59 -21.16 -9.12
N VAL A 654 2.05 -22.36 -9.35
CA VAL A 654 1.86 -23.39 -8.31
C VAL A 654 2.27 -24.77 -8.84
N GLY A 655 2.74 -25.65 -7.96
CA GLY A 655 3.12 -27.01 -8.32
C GLY A 655 3.04 -28.01 -7.17
N MET A 656 2.63 -29.24 -7.50
CA MET A 656 2.69 -30.39 -6.59
C MET A 656 4.10 -30.98 -6.58
N GLY A 657 4.58 -31.28 -5.37
CA GLY A 657 5.91 -31.80 -5.17
C GLY A 657 6.13 -33.24 -5.62
N SER A 658 7.32 -33.73 -5.27
CA SER A 658 7.78 -35.10 -5.48
C SER A 658 7.15 -36.14 -4.54
N HIS A 659 6.00 -35.85 -3.92
CA HIS A 659 5.31 -36.82 -3.08
C HIS A 659 4.69 -37.93 -3.96
N PRO A 660 5.00 -39.24 -3.76
CA PRO A 660 4.66 -40.31 -4.72
C PRO A 660 3.16 -40.54 -5.02
N ARG A 661 2.26 -39.89 -4.30
CA ARG A 661 0.80 -39.91 -4.52
C ARG A 661 0.22 -38.57 -4.98
N GLY A 662 1.05 -37.58 -5.33
CA GLY A 662 0.61 -36.23 -5.71
C GLY A 662 -0.14 -35.47 -4.61
N LEU A 663 -0.05 -35.92 -3.35
CA LEU A 663 -0.68 -35.29 -2.19
C LEU A 663 0.11 -34.07 -1.75
N GLY A 664 -0.61 -32.96 -1.55
CA GLY A 664 -0.03 -31.65 -1.31
C GLY A 664 -1.02 -30.55 -1.64
N ALA A 665 -0.65 -29.31 -1.36
CA ALA A 665 -1.41 -28.13 -1.78
C ALA A 665 -0.49 -26.92 -1.92
N ALA A 666 -0.75 -26.10 -2.93
CA ALA A 666 0.01 -24.92 -3.27
C ALA A 666 -0.93 -23.79 -3.68
N ALA A 667 -0.65 -22.59 -3.21
CA ALA A 667 -1.40 -21.38 -3.50
C ALA A 667 -0.44 -20.23 -3.82
N ALA A 668 -0.71 -19.52 -4.91
CA ALA A 668 -0.04 -18.27 -5.27
C ALA A 668 -1.12 -17.25 -5.62
N GLY A 669 -1.06 -16.06 -5.04
CA GLY A 669 -2.12 -15.06 -5.25
C GLY A 669 -1.67 -13.63 -5.07
N VAL A 670 -2.49 -12.73 -5.62
CA VAL A 670 -2.36 -11.27 -5.50
C VAL A 670 -3.61 -10.69 -4.87
N GLU A 671 -3.44 -9.66 -4.05
CA GLU A 671 -4.55 -8.78 -3.68
C GLU A 671 -4.67 -7.68 -4.74
N LEU A 672 -5.81 -7.60 -5.41
CA LEU A 672 -6.12 -6.58 -6.42
C LEU A 672 -7.03 -5.49 -5.82
N ALA A 673 -6.91 -4.27 -6.35
CA ALA A 673 -7.76 -3.13 -6.01
C ALA A 673 -8.12 -2.33 -7.27
N GLY A 674 -9.41 -2.03 -7.46
CA GLY A 674 -9.91 -1.27 -8.61
C GLY A 674 -10.09 -2.10 -9.89
N VAL A 675 -9.87 -3.41 -9.83
CA VAL A 675 -10.07 -4.36 -10.94
C VAL A 675 -11.52 -4.83 -10.96
N GLU A 676 -12.20 -4.68 -12.10
CA GLU A 676 -13.57 -5.20 -12.33
C GLU A 676 -13.59 -6.38 -13.32
N THR A 677 -12.77 -6.31 -14.37
CA THR A 677 -12.56 -7.40 -15.34
C THR A 677 -11.12 -7.88 -15.22
N LEU A 678 -10.88 -9.18 -15.40
CA LEU A 678 -9.58 -9.81 -15.24
C LEU A 678 -9.37 -10.85 -16.35
N ALA A 679 -8.44 -10.58 -17.26
CA ALA A 679 -7.95 -11.54 -18.24
C ALA A 679 -6.82 -12.38 -17.64
N ILE A 680 -6.80 -13.68 -17.99
CA ILE A 680 -5.91 -14.68 -17.38
C ILE A 680 -5.35 -15.60 -18.45
N ASP A 681 -4.06 -15.43 -18.76
CA ASP A 681 -3.31 -16.26 -19.71
C ASP A 681 -2.38 -17.23 -18.97
N GLY A 682 -2.56 -18.54 -19.15
CA GLY A 682 -1.84 -19.54 -18.39
C GLY A 682 -1.84 -20.93 -18.99
N GLN A 683 -1.00 -21.81 -18.45
CA GLN A 683 -0.95 -23.21 -18.90
C GLN A 683 -0.63 -24.17 -17.74
N ALA A 684 -1.33 -25.31 -17.76
CA ALA A 684 -1.05 -26.47 -16.93
C ALA A 684 0.01 -27.38 -17.58
N SER A 685 0.93 -27.92 -16.78
CA SER A 685 2.03 -28.78 -17.22
C SER A 685 2.11 -30.07 -16.39
N PRO A 686 1.91 -31.25 -17.01
CA PRO A 686 1.20 -31.48 -18.28
C PRO A 686 -0.29 -31.06 -18.20
N PRO A 687 -0.96 -30.76 -19.33
CA PRO A 687 -2.18 -29.94 -19.39
C PRO A 687 -3.48 -30.53 -18.82
N VAL A 688 -3.44 -31.76 -18.29
CA VAL A 688 -4.60 -32.40 -17.64
C VAL A 688 -4.20 -32.77 -16.22
N MET A 689 -4.87 -32.18 -15.22
CA MET A 689 -4.66 -32.51 -13.81
C MET A 689 -5.23 -33.90 -13.49
N GLU A 690 -4.58 -34.60 -12.57
CA GLU A 690 -5.09 -35.86 -12.03
C GLU A 690 -6.18 -35.59 -10.97
N THR A 691 -7.04 -36.58 -10.76
CA THR A 691 -7.98 -36.61 -9.63
C THR A 691 -7.64 -37.84 -8.80
N ILE A 692 -7.01 -37.60 -7.65
CA ILE A 692 -6.55 -38.64 -6.73
C ILE A 692 -7.64 -39.00 -5.72
N ASP A 693 -8.44 -38.02 -5.31
CA ASP A 693 -9.43 -38.11 -4.24
C ASP A 693 -10.53 -37.03 -4.37
N SER A 694 -11.38 -36.89 -3.34
CA SER A 694 -12.37 -35.81 -3.20
C SER A 694 -11.75 -34.41 -3.08
N ASP A 695 -10.51 -34.35 -2.63
CA ASP A 695 -9.85 -33.13 -2.18
C ASP A 695 -9.06 -32.48 -3.30
N SER A 696 -8.76 -33.22 -4.37
CA SER A 696 -8.16 -32.78 -5.64
C SER A 696 -8.84 -31.52 -6.22
N LYS A 697 -8.16 -30.35 -6.20
CA LYS A 697 -8.62 -29.07 -6.79
C LYS A 697 -7.56 -28.46 -7.71
N PHE A 698 -8.00 -27.84 -8.79
CA PHE A 698 -7.19 -26.89 -9.56
C PHE A 698 -8.11 -25.78 -10.09
N GLY A 699 -7.74 -24.53 -9.89
CA GLY A 699 -8.58 -23.38 -10.23
C GLY A 699 -8.14 -22.10 -9.53
N LEU A 700 -9.05 -21.14 -9.46
CA LEU A 700 -8.87 -19.87 -8.76
C LEU A 700 -9.71 -19.81 -7.49
N LEU A 701 -9.13 -19.30 -6.40
CA LEU A 701 -9.84 -18.78 -5.24
C LEU A 701 -9.90 -17.25 -5.33
N ILE A 702 -11.11 -16.70 -5.28
CA ILE A 702 -11.37 -15.26 -5.29
C ILE A 702 -12.00 -14.87 -3.95
N ASP A 703 -11.31 -14.07 -3.15
CA ASP A 703 -11.79 -13.60 -1.84
C ASP A 703 -12.17 -12.12 -1.92
N TYR A 704 -13.46 -11.82 -1.90
CA TYR A 704 -13.99 -10.46 -1.99
C TYR A 704 -13.88 -9.74 -0.64
N HIS A 705 -13.25 -8.57 -0.65
CA HIS A 705 -13.15 -7.67 0.49
C HIS A 705 -14.38 -6.76 0.57
N THR A 706 -14.72 -6.33 1.78
CA THR A 706 -15.81 -5.38 2.08
C THR A 706 -15.36 -4.52 3.27
N PRO A 707 -16.13 -3.49 3.69
CA PRO A 707 -15.87 -2.80 4.96
C PRO A 707 -15.87 -3.70 6.22
N GLY A 708 -16.27 -4.98 6.10
CA GLY A 708 -16.15 -5.99 7.16
C GLY A 708 -14.90 -6.89 7.07
N GLY A 709 -14.01 -6.70 6.08
CA GLY A 709 -12.91 -7.62 5.74
C GLY A 709 -13.26 -8.53 4.56
N TYR A 710 -12.55 -9.64 4.39
CA TYR A 710 -12.88 -10.65 3.38
C TYR A 710 -14.08 -11.48 3.84
N THR A 711 -15.23 -11.30 3.19
CA THR A 711 -16.51 -11.88 3.65
C THR A 711 -17.11 -12.91 2.70
N LYS A 712 -16.58 -13.05 1.48
CA LYS A 712 -17.08 -14.01 0.48
C LYS A 712 -15.93 -14.62 -0.31
N ARG A 713 -15.84 -15.94 -0.33
CA ARG A 713 -14.88 -16.75 -1.10
C ARG A 713 -15.60 -17.45 -2.24
N VAL A 714 -15.03 -17.39 -3.43
CA VAL A 714 -15.52 -18.10 -4.62
C VAL A 714 -14.39 -18.99 -5.13
N PHE A 715 -14.70 -20.25 -5.45
CA PHE A 715 -13.79 -21.11 -6.19
C PHE A 715 -14.26 -21.24 -7.64
N VAL A 716 -13.34 -21.07 -8.59
CA VAL A 716 -13.59 -21.24 -10.02
C VAL A 716 -12.67 -22.35 -10.52
N GLY A 717 -13.20 -23.56 -10.61
CA GLY A 717 -12.45 -24.76 -10.96
C GLY A 717 -12.12 -24.85 -12.46
N PHE A 718 -10.86 -25.15 -12.78
CA PHE A 718 -10.42 -25.40 -14.14
C PHE A 718 -10.49 -26.91 -14.43
N ALA A 719 -11.51 -27.34 -15.16
CA ALA A 719 -11.77 -28.74 -15.55
C ALA A 719 -11.90 -29.78 -14.41
N THR A 720 -11.93 -29.37 -13.15
CA THR A 720 -12.30 -30.24 -12.03
C THR A 720 -13.79 -30.49 -12.00
N LYS A 721 -14.22 -31.72 -11.65
CA LYS A 721 -15.63 -32.00 -11.34
C LYS A 721 -16.11 -31.10 -10.17
N PRO A 722 -17.39 -30.66 -10.16
CA PRO A 722 -18.02 -30.07 -8.98
C PRO A 722 -18.15 -31.11 -7.83
N ASP A 723 -18.72 -30.67 -6.71
CA ASP A 723 -19.02 -31.47 -5.51
C ASP A 723 -17.77 -32.07 -4.82
N ARG A 724 -16.68 -31.28 -4.75
CA ARG A 724 -15.38 -31.74 -4.24
C ARG A 724 -15.02 -31.07 -2.91
N THR A 725 -14.77 -31.87 -1.87
CA THR A 725 -14.51 -31.38 -0.50
C THR A 725 -13.32 -30.42 -0.40
N PHE A 726 -13.54 -29.17 0.02
CA PHE A 726 -12.46 -28.30 0.46
C PHE A 726 -12.02 -28.68 1.88
N SER A 727 -10.75 -29.07 2.02
CA SER A 727 -10.09 -29.44 3.28
C SER A 727 -8.90 -28.55 3.65
N LEU A 728 -8.38 -27.80 2.69
CA LEU A 728 -7.33 -26.79 2.87
C LEU A 728 -7.67 -25.53 2.07
N GLY A 729 -7.23 -24.38 2.59
CA GLY A 729 -7.28 -23.09 1.92
C GLY A 729 -6.07 -22.23 2.34
N PRO A 730 -5.72 -21.19 1.57
CA PRO A 730 -4.57 -20.35 1.88
C PRO A 730 -4.78 -19.53 3.16
N PRO A 731 -3.69 -19.15 3.89
CA PRO A 731 -3.73 -18.29 5.07
C PRO A 731 -3.85 -16.80 4.70
N TRP A 732 -4.84 -16.48 3.86
CA TRP A 732 -5.25 -15.14 3.48
C TRP A 732 -6.66 -15.15 2.90
N GLY A 733 -7.17 -13.97 2.55
CA GLY A 733 -8.56 -13.80 2.13
C GLY A 733 -9.52 -14.15 3.28
N LYS A 734 -10.58 -14.91 2.97
CA LYS A 734 -11.48 -15.51 3.95
C LYS A 734 -10.82 -16.77 4.55
N GLU A 735 -9.74 -16.57 5.31
CA GLU A 735 -8.79 -17.60 5.74
C GLU A 735 -9.46 -18.92 6.21
N GLN A 736 -8.98 -20.06 5.70
CA GLN A 736 -9.40 -21.43 6.06
C GLN A 736 -10.88 -21.81 5.85
N ASP A 737 -11.77 -20.85 5.55
CA ASP A 737 -13.15 -21.13 5.13
C ASP A 737 -13.21 -21.82 3.76
N LYS A 738 -14.21 -22.70 3.61
CA LYS A 738 -14.66 -23.23 2.32
C LYS A 738 -15.24 -22.10 1.45
N PRO A 739 -15.27 -22.28 0.11
CA PRO A 739 -15.96 -21.34 -0.77
C PRO A 739 -17.45 -21.22 -0.44
N ASP A 740 -17.97 -19.99 -0.49
CA ASP A 740 -19.40 -19.69 -0.43
C ASP A 740 -20.10 -19.99 -1.77
N ILE A 741 -19.32 -20.01 -2.86
CA ILE A 741 -19.74 -20.41 -4.21
C ILE A 741 -18.63 -21.27 -4.82
N GLU A 742 -18.98 -22.44 -5.35
CA GLU A 742 -18.15 -23.20 -6.28
C GLU A 742 -18.74 -23.04 -7.69
N ASP A 743 -17.91 -22.64 -8.65
CA ASP A 743 -18.21 -22.52 -10.07
C ASP A 743 -17.11 -23.27 -10.86
N SER A 744 -17.34 -23.53 -12.16
CA SER A 744 -16.38 -24.25 -12.99
C SER A 744 -16.34 -23.72 -14.42
N LEU A 745 -15.13 -23.63 -14.98
CA LEU A 745 -14.89 -23.20 -16.36
C LEU A 745 -14.34 -24.37 -17.20
N PRO A 746 -14.70 -24.44 -18.49
CA PRO A 746 -14.12 -25.42 -19.40
C PRO A 746 -12.61 -25.19 -19.55
N PRO A 747 -11.79 -26.23 -19.71
CA PRO A 747 -10.34 -26.08 -19.83
C PRO A 747 -9.96 -25.20 -21.02
N SER A 748 -9.31 -24.08 -20.71
CA SER A 748 -8.72 -23.12 -21.62
C SER A 748 -7.34 -22.69 -21.12
N ASN A 749 -6.51 -22.16 -22.01
CA ASN A 749 -5.27 -21.46 -21.67
C ASN A 749 -5.50 -19.95 -21.45
N HIS A 750 -6.71 -19.45 -21.74
CA HIS A 750 -7.10 -18.04 -21.61
C HIS A 750 -8.52 -17.92 -21.04
N TYR A 751 -8.75 -17.00 -20.10
CA TYR A 751 -10.06 -16.68 -19.53
C TYR A 751 -10.25 -15.18 -19.30
N ASP A 752 -11.36 -14.62 -19.76
CA ASP A 752 -11.88 -13.32 -19.32
C ASP A 752 -12.87 -13.52 -18.17
N LEU A 753 -12.60 -12.91 -17.00
CA LEU A 753 -13.47 -12.97 -15.83
C LEU A 753 -14.01 -11.58 -15.47
N ASP A 754 -15.33 -11.41 -15.50
CA ASP A 754 -16.01 -10.31 -14.79
C ASP A 754 -16.07 -10.65 -13.30
N LEU A 755 -15.37 -9.89 -12.46
CA LEU A 755 -15.35 -10.07 -11.01
C LEU A 755 -16.65 -9.57 -10.36
N ASN A 756 -17.43 -8.70 -11.02
CA ASN A 756 -18.75 -8.30 -10.52
C ASN A 756 -19.70 -9.50 -10.46
N ARG A 757 -19.54 -10.49 -11.36
CA ARG A 757 -20.38 -11.69 -11.50
C ARG A 757 -20.63 -12.44 -10.19
N TRP A 758 -19.66 -12.46 -9.27
CA TRP A 758 -19.79 -13.11 -7.98
C TRP A 758 -19.57 -12.18 -6.77
N ALA A 759 -19.43 -10.87 -6.97
CA ALA A 759 -19.23 -9.92 -5.90
C ALA A 759 -20.41 -9.88 -4.90
N PRO A 760 -20.19 -9.51 -3.62
CA PRO A 760 -21.26 -9.04 -2.74
C PRO A 760 -21.61 -7.57 -3.04
N ASP A 761 -22.84 -7.13 -2.74
CA ASP A 761 -23.30 -5.74 -2.93
C ASP A 761 -22.47 -4.70 -2.13
N THR A 762 -21.69 -5.17 -1.16
CA THR A 762 -20.80 -4.37 -0.29
C THR A 762 -19.31 -4.45 -0.67
N TRP A 763 -18.99 -4.97 -1.87
CA TRP A 763 -17.63 -5.07 -2.38
C TRP A 763 -16.98 -3.70 -2.53
N ASP A 764 -15.81 -3.49 -1.91
CA ASP A 764 -15.04 -2.24 -2.00
C ASP A 764 -14.04 -2.23 -3.18
N ARG A 765 -14.31 -3.03 -4.22
CA ARG A 765 -13.43 -3.29 -5.37
C ARG A 765 -12.04 -3.81 -5.00
N ARG A 766 -11.89 -4.48 -3.84
CA ARG A 766 -10.68 -5.22 -3.45
C ARG A 766 -10.95 -6.71 -3.36
N CYS A 767 -10.03 -7.54 -3.82
CA CYS A 767 -10.14 -8.99 -3.70
C CYS A 767 -8.76 -9.68 -3.76
N TRP A 768 -8.61 -10.84 -3.12
CA TRP A 768 -7.55 -11.76 -3.55
C TRP A 768 -7.99 -12.48 -4.80
N VAL A 769 -7.06 -12.70 -5.73
CA VAL A 769 -7.15 -13.70 -6.78
C VAL A 769 -5.97 -14.65 -6.61
N THR A 770 -6.27 -15.92 -6.38
CA THR A 770 -5.28 -16.93 -5.97
C THR A 770 -5.38 -18.16 -6.86
N LEU A 771 -4.33 -18.44 -7.63
CA LEU A 771 -4.15 -19.72 -8.30
C LEU A 771 -3.93 -20.80 -7.23
N PHE A 772 -4.78 -21.81 -7.22
CA PHE A 772 -4.83 -22.85 -6.20
C PHE A 772 -4.75 -24.24 -6.82
N MET A 773 -3.93 -25.11 -6.22
CA MET A 773 -3.76 -26.51 -6.60
C MET A 773 -3.68 -27.37 -5.34
N GLN A 774 -4.44 -28.45 -5.28
CA GLN A 774 -4.42 -29.45 -4.19
C GLN A 774 -4.59 -30.84 -4.79
N ASN A 775 -3.82 -31.83 -4.31
CA ASN A 775 -3.92 -33.25 -4.67
C ASN A 775 -4.09 -33.54 -6.18
N CYS A 776 -3.36 -32.81 -7.05
CA CYS A 776 -3.61 -32.83 -8.51
C CYS A 776 -2.66 -33.69 -9.36
N GLY A 777 -1.78 -34.47 -8.72
CA GLY A 777 -0.87 -35.42 -9.38
C GLY A 777 0.61 -35.13 -9.12
N TYR A 778 1.47 -36.13 -9.26
CA TYR A 778 2.92 -35.98 -9.01
C TYR A 778 3.57 -35.01 -10.01
N GLY A 779 4.36 -34.04 -9.53
CA GLY A 779 5.15 -33.15 -10.38
C GLY A 779 4.34 -32.23 -11.31
N ARG A 780 3.04 -32.06 -11.04
CA ARG A 780 2.12 -31.22 -11.81
C ARG A 780 2.34 -29.76 -11.48
N GLN A 781 2.33 -28.90 -12.49
CA GLN A 781 2.53 -27.46 -12.33
C GLN A 781 1.49 -26.67 -13.13
N ALA A 782 1.28 -25.41 -12.75
CA ALA A 782 0.53 -24.45 -13.55
C ALA A 782 1.09 -23.04 -13.37
N GLU A 783 1.17 -22.30 -14.47
CA GLU A 783 1.40 -20.85 -14.45
C GLU A 783 0.16 -20.08 -14.94
N ALA A 784 -0.02 -18.87 -14.43
CA ALA A 784 -1.02 -17.91 -14.89
C ALA A 784 -0.44 -16.49 -14.83
N SER A 785 -0.74 -15.69 -15.85
CA SER A 785 -0.42 -14.26 -15.96
C SER A 785 -1.73 -13.47 -16.00
N LEU A 786 -1.82 -12.40 -15.21
CA LEU A 786 -3.03 -11.63 -14.99
C LEU A 786 -2.96 -10.26 -15.69
N SER A 787 -4.05 -9.80 -16.31
CA SER A 787 -4.17 -8.45 -16.87
C SER A 787 -5.60 -7.91 -16.74
N TRP A 788 -5.76 -6.58 -16.79
CA TRP A 788 -7.01 -5.86 -16.49
C TRP A 788 -7.00 -4.44 -17.07
#